data_AF-A0A8H3V9R3-F1
#
_entry.id   AF-A0A8H3V9R3-F1
#
_cell.length_a   1.000
_cell.length_b   1.000
_cell.length_c   1.000
_cell.angle_alpha   90.00
_cell.angle_beta   90.00
_cell.angle_gamma   90.00
#
_symmetry.space_group_name_H-M   'P 1'
#
loop_
_entity.id
_entity.type
_entity.pdbx_description
1 polymer ?
#
loop_
_entity_poly.entity_id
_entity_poly.type
_entity_poly.pdbx_seq_one_letter_code
_entity_poly.pdbx_strand_id
1 'polypeptide(L)'
;MSNGTPSNNKRKHNNANNNTHQHKRPKIWDARKITSQTSDRAFSNGELNVDAFVKAREFEIKALEDGIKKSKHGLTTRAFQEVPKEMRRRTASHNVRKVPKRLQKRAKREMVEDNTPTISARRRKPSGHQRLRLETARRLQNLSSRSKKKSQEKKDAKNNVENEVTVVREVPQKPAESTDANIFAPAVVPVRKAKVKKSKLKEPPLPPAKFRKRQIHKTWLPTHMFHAKRATMTPPKEPLWRFALPLTPTIKNYRSTHRVSTQRGAIAWDMSYMATISLEGPEKSIEGLLKALGVGAGGDPEGIWSRAGSKWRRGTRAWEGWLYERQTYPAHGIAPATVLWCAEETANIESQAANGTTHTRNKLPRRKAFLRLHPAGFLQLWEQVVRLGKVQKPSVTVEDLRFEVGSIEVTGPNATEAMVAILRPVGLDVDGCDRRSTLRDTWSAISAHHPSMLPKGAVLAFEASDPRLNYPPRTLTPDHSDPVKGIQMLANWPLDTPGSPARLFDRNSRLKASRSLPSQKSINRRKASALPGDFPEPRSTDPSIPILVYCSRSTTSSSGSWTILLPWKCVDPVWRSIMYYPLSTGGNVKFGGVNEKRQISFESGTPWYPADYPGLKSGNEWEAQEQAQRKAEWLRRPKARRTEFESLSLGNDRKGEIGMGWACDWQRLLRGVDKPLTTSEDINLPDAPAVDTEPALEADVPVPAKERQLLLMAHLPLSIAMKLLTGKDTLTTTDPPTNSLITVKLTMVSRGVPQTCARIYRLPISDTSLRSQWLSQLPAANKTKKDKTPRFSHRAPEGATAAMQRAYLAASILAGPIQPGDAGYPVVPDEDDLIGFVTTGNFNLGEGRGIGIGSLLVSKVLSDKEGGGEKERCLCIVRDAGQSVGRLARWELV
;
A
#
# COMPACT_ATOMS: atom_id res chain seq x y z
N MET A 1 -66.45 -9.67 -59.62
CA MET A 1 -65.46 -8.90 -60.39
C MET A 1 -64.99 -7.74 -59.53
N SER A 2 -63.68 -7.54 -59.53
CA SER A 2 -62.89 -6.57 -58.75
C SER A 2 -63.34 -5.13 -58.92
N ASN A 3 -63.36 -4.35 -57.85
CA ASN A 3 -63.26 -2.89 -57.93
C ASN A 3 -62.27 -2.38 -56.89
N GLY A 4 -61.14 -1.88 -57.38
CA GLY A 4 -60.15 -1.17 -56.59
C GLY A 4 -60.55 0.28 -56.35
N THR A 5 -60.04 0.85 -55.27
CA THR A 5 -59.99 2.30 -55.00
C THR A 5 -58.76 2.61 -54.13
N PRO A 6 -58.22 3.85 -54.20
CA PRO A 6 -56.78 4.08 -54.29
C PRO A 6 -56.09 4.38 -52.96
N SER A 7 -54.77 4.15 -52.94
CA SER A 7 -53.88 4.58 -51.87
C SER A 7 -53.78 6.10 -51.80
N ASN A 8 -53.99 6.69 -50.62
CA ASN A 8 -53.68 8.08 -50.34
C ASN A 8 -52.52 8.15 -49.36
N ASN A 9 -51.30 8.14 -49.90
CA ASN A 9 -50.05 8.17 -49.15
C ASN A 9 -49.64 9.63 -48.91
N LYS A 10 -50.23 10.30 -47.91
CA LYS A 10 -49.74 11.59 -47.39
C LYS A 10 -48.92 11.38 -46.11
N ARG A 11 -47.63 11.08 -46.28
CA ARG A 11 -46.64 11.26 -45.20
C ARG A 11 -46.42 12.75 -44.97
N LYS A 12 -47.04 13.29 -43.92
CA LYS A 12 -46.66 14.60 -43.34
C LYS A 12 -45.22 14.52 -42.84
N HIS A 13 -44.29 15.09 -43.59
CA HIS A 13 -42.95 15.42 -43.09
C HIS A 13 -43.07 16.56 -42.06
N ASN A 14 -43.09 16.22 -40.77
CA ASN A 14 -42.87 17.21 -39.71
C ASN A 14 -41.38 17.55 -39.66
N ASN A 15 -40.96 18.53 -40.47
CA ASN A 15 -39.58 19.00 -40.58
C ASN A 15 -39.20 20.04 -39.50
N ALA A 16 -39.85 20.02 -38.32
CA ALA A 16 -39.72 21.07 -37.31
C ALA A 16 -38.54 20.90 -36.32
N ASN A 17 -37.82 19.77 -36.33
CA ASN A 17 -36.84 19.47 -35.26
C ASN A 17 -35.36 19.69 -35.62
N ASN A 18 -35.01 20.04 -36.85
CA ASN A 18 -33.60 20.22 -37.25
C ASN A 18 -33.00 21.61 -36.92
N ASN A 19 -33.81 22.60 -36.51
CA ASN A 19 -33.31 23.96 -36.20
C ASN A 19 -32.66 24.10 -34.81
N THR A 20 -32.74 23.10 -33.92
CA THR A 20 -32.18 23.22 -32.56
C THR A 20 -30.64 23.25 -32.54
N HIS A 21 -29.97 22.82 -33.61
CA HIS A 21 -28.51 22.86 -33.73
C HIS A 21 -27.97 24.22 -34.20
N GLN A 22 -28.70 24.95 -35.05
CA GLN A 22 -28.25 26.27 -35.57
C GLN A 22 -28.35 27.39 -34.51
N HIS A 23 -29.33 27.34 -33.60
CA HIS A 23 -29.47 28.34 -32.52
C HIS A 23 -28.45 28.22 -31.36
N LYS A 24 -27.53 27.25 -31.40
CA LYS A 24 -26.55 27.03 -30.30
C LYS A 24 -25.29 27.90 -30.44
N ARG A 25 -24.86 28.24 -31.66
CA ARG A 25 -23.67 29.07 -31.91
C ARG A 25 -23.84 30.55 -31.50
N PRO A 26 -24.97 31.23 -31.79
CA PRO A 26 -25.18 32.63 -31.37
C PRO A 26 -25.20 32.77 -29.84
N LYS A 27 -25.89 31.85 -29.14
CA LYS A 27 -25.95 31.82 -27.67
C LYS A 27 -24.58 31.71 -26.99
N ILE A 28 -23.61 31.05 -27.63
CA ILE A 28 -22.24 30.92 -27.11
C ILE A 28 -21.47 32.24 -27.29
N TRP A 29 -21.69 32.94 -28.41
CA TRP A 29 -21.11 34.25 -28.66
C TRP A 29 -21.70 35.32 -27.73
N ASP A 30 -23.02 35.36 -27.58
CA ASP A 30 -23.71 36.30 -26.68
C ASP A 30 -23.30 36.08 -25.21
N ALA A 31 -23.16 34.83 -24.78
CA ALA A 31 -22.71 34.52 -23.42
C ALA A 31 -21.25 34.95 -23.13
N ARG A 32 -20.46 35.25 -24.16
CA ARG A 32 -19.05 35.71 -24.06
C ARG A 32 -18.88 37.20 -24.32
N LYS A 33 -19.92 37.89 -24.80
CA LYS A 33 -19.90 39.33 -25.03
C LYS A 33 -20.13 40.03 -23.68
N ILE A 34 -19.04 40.44 -23.03
CA ILE A 34 -19.09 41.21 -21.79
C ILE A 34 -19.19 42.68 -22.18
N THR A 35 -20.27 43.34 -21.81
CA THR A 35 -20.44 44.79 -21.97
C THR A 35 -19.59 45.50 -20.92
N SER A 36 -18.65 46.33 -21.35
CA SER A 36 -17.87 47.22 -20.47
C SER A 36 -18.43 48.64 -20.55
N GLN A 37 -18.53 49.35 -19.43
CA GLN A 37 -18.76 50.79 -19.39
C GLN A 37 -17.44 51.47 -19.00
N THR A 38 -16.91 52.33 -19.88
CA THR A 38 -15.69 53.09 -19.54
C THR A 38 -16.08 54.35 -18.79
N SER A 39 -15.94 54.36 -17.46
CA SER A 39 -15.98 55.58 -16.67
C SER A 39 -14.72 55.73 -15.80
N ASP A 40 -13.74 56.47 -16.31
CA ASP A 40 -12.48 56.82 -15.63
C ASP A 40 -12.64 58.10 -14.79
N ARG A 41 -13.22 57.99 -13.60
CA ARG A 41 -13.23 59.08 -12.60
C ARG A 41 -12.56 58.71 -11.26
N ALA A 42 -11.77 57.65 -11.24
CA ALA A 42 -11.23 57.08 -9.99
C ALA A 42 -9.85 57.62 -9.57
N PHE A 43 -9.21 58.44 -10.41
CA PHE A 43 -7.92 59.05 -10.10
C PHE A 43 -8.12 60.52 -9.75
N SER A 44 -7.82 60.87 -8.50
CA SER A 44 -7.73 62.26 -8.05
C SER A 44 -6.32 62.49 -7.51
N ASN A 45 -5.59 63.45 -8.09
CA ASN A 45 -4.29 63.92 -7.60
C ASN A 45 -3.19 62.85 -7.48
N GLY A 46 -3.15 61.86 -8.38
CA GLY A 46 -2.12 60.82 -8.39
C GLY A 46 -2.32 59.69 -7.36
N GLU A 47 -3.36 59.78 -6.52
CA GLU A 47 -3.76 58.72 -5.58
C GLU A 47 -5.03 58.01 -6.06
N LEU A 48 -5.07 56.68 -5.87
CA LEU A 48 -6.19 55.83 -6.28
C LEU A 48 -7.18 55.67 -5.13
N ASN A 49 -8.39 56.23 -5.28
CA ASN A 49 -9.46 55.97 -4.33
C ASN A 49 -10.09 54.58 -4.62
N VAL A 50 -9.77 53.59 -3.79
CA VAL A 50 -10.18 52.18 -3.99
C VAL A 50 -11.70 52.01 -3.96
N ASP A 51 -12.42 52.73 -3.09
CA ASP A 51 -13.88 52.61 -2.99
C ASP A 51 -14.57 53.18 -4.24
N ALA A 52 -14.13 54.36 -4.71
CA ALA A 52 -14.63 54.95 -5.94
C ALA A 52 -14.27 54.11 -7.18
N PHE A 53 -13.08 53.51 -7.21
CA PHE A 53 -12.63 52.65 -8.30
C PHE A 53 -13.42 51.33 -8.38
N VAL A 54 -13.66 50.68 -7.24
CA VAL A 54 -14.45 49.45 -7.18
C VAL A 54 -15.92 49.72 -7.52
N LYS A 55 -16.50 50.84 -7.05
CA LYS A 55 -17.86 51.27 -7.42
C LYS A 55 -18.00 51.59 -8.90
N ALA A 56 -17.05 52.33 -9.46
CA ALA A 56 -17.02 52.64 -10.90
C ALA A 56 -16.93 51.36 -11.75
N ARG A 57 -16.32 50.29 -11.23
CA ARG A 57 -16.15 49.00 -11.91
C ARG A 57 -17.09 47.89 -11.46
N GLU A 58 -18.06 48.20 -10.60
CA GLU A 58 -18.98 47.21 -10.05
C GLU A 58 -19.80 46.53 -11.16
N PHE A 59 -20.19 47.30 -12.18
CA PHE A 59 -20.90 46.79 -13.34
C PHE A 59 -20.05 45.82 -14.16
N GLU A 60 -18.78 46.13 -14.47
CA GLU A 60 -17.90 45.19 -15.19
C GLU A 60 -17.67 43.93 -14.36
N ILE A 61 -17.44 44.05 -13.06
CA ILE A 61 -17.20 42.90 -12.18
C ILE A 61 -18.43 41.98 -12.17
N LYS A 62 -19.64 42.54 -12.01
CA LYS A 62 -20.91 41.79 -12.09
C LYS A 62 -21.14 41.20 -13.48
N ALA A 63 -20.90 41.96 -14.54
CA ALA A 63 -21.05 41.50 -15.93
C ALA A 63 -20.05 40.39 -16.28
N LEU A 64 -18.82 40.47 -15.76
CA LEU A 64 -17.79 39.43 -15.88
C LEU A 64 -18.18 38.18 -15.09
N GLU A 65 -18.63 38.31 -13.85
CA GLU A 65 -19.12 37.19 -13.05
C GLU A 65 -20.29 36.47 -13.74
N ASP A 66 -21.26 37.25 -14.23
CA ASP A 66 -22.42 36.72 -14.92
C ASP A 66 -22.05 36.15 -16.29
N GLY A 67 -21.08 36.73 -17.00
CA GLY A 67 -20.48 36.15 -18.20
C GLY A 67 -19.76 34.83 -17.93
N ILE A 68 -19.03 34.72 -16.82
CA ILE A 68 -18.40 33.46 -16.37
C ILE A 68 -19.48 32.42 -16.02
N LYS A 69 -20.54 32.81 -15.30
CA LYS A 69 -21.67 31.92 -14.99
C LYS A 69 -22.38 31.50 -16.27
N LYS A 70 -22.73 32.42 -17.16
CA LYS A 70 -23.42 32.17 -18.44
C LYS A 70 -22.58 31.34 -19.39
N SER A 71 -21.28 31.59 -19.53
CA SER A 71 -20.38 30.78 -20.37
C SER A 71 -20.20 29.35 -19.83
N LYS A 72 -20.13 29.18 -18.51
CA LYS A 72 -20.10 27.86 -17.86
C LYS A 72 -21.40 27.07 -18.08
N HIS A 73 -22.55 27.74 -18.15
CA HIS A 73 -23.85 27.13 -18.43
C HIS A 73 -24.17 27.05 -19.95
N GLY A 74 -23.54 27.90 -20.76
CA GLY A 74 -23.70 27.99 -22.22
C GLY A 74 -22.80 27.03 -22.99
N LEU A 75 -21.78 26.45 -22.33
CA LEU A 75 -21.20 25.19 -22.75
C LEU A 75 -22.33 24.15 -22.81
N THR A 76 -22.54 23.54 -23.98
CA THR A 76 -23.51 22.45 -24.24
C THR A 76 -23.10 21.16 -23.54
N THR A 77 -22.85 21.23 -22.24
CA THR A 77 -22.53 20.10 -21.39
C THR A 77 -23.82 19.54 -20.83
N ARG A 78 -24.00 18.22 -21.00
CA ARG A 78 -25.15 17.51 -20.42
C ARG A 78 -25.11 17.62 -18.90
N ALA A 79 -26.26 17.53 -18.25
CA ALA A 79 -26.36 17.56 -16.79
C ALA A 79 -25.42 16.56 -16.09
N PHE A 80 -25.21 15.37 -16.67
CA PHE A 80 -24.29 14.37 -16.11
C PHE A 80 -22.79 14.66 -16.38
N GLN A 81 -22.47 15.56 -17.31
CA GLN A 81 -21.11 16.02 -17.60
C GLN A 81 -20.69 17.19 -16.70
N GLU A 82 -21.64 17.95 -16.15
CA GLU A 82 -21.37 19.03 -15.18
C GLU A 82 -20.70 18.50 -13.89
N VAL A 83 -20.94 17.23 -13.56
CA VAL A 83 -20.34 16.55 -12.41
C VAL A 83 -18.84 16.32 -12.62
N PRO A 84 -17.98 16.51 -11.59
CA PRO A 84 -16.54 16.22 -11.68
C PRO A 84 -16.24 14.82 -12.21
N LYS A 85 -15.15 14.66 -12.97
CA LYS A 85 -14.79 13.40 -13.66
C LYS A 85 -14.83 12.17 -12.73
N GLU A 86 -14.36 12.30 -11.50
CA GLU A 86 -14.34 11.20 -10.50
C GLU A 86 -15.75 10.80 -10.01
N MET A 87 -16.71 11.73 -10.02
CA MET A 87 -18.10 11.50 -9.62
C MET A 87 -18.99 11.06 -10.78
N ARG A 88 -18.56 11.20 -12.04
CA ARG A 88 -19.33 10.77 -13.21
C ARG A 88 -19.61 9.26 -13.17
N ARG A 89 -20.80 8.87 -13.63
CA ARG A 89 -21.23 7.48 -13.72
C ARG A 89 -21.68 7.19 -15.14
N ARG A 90 -21.19 6.10 -15.73
CA ARG A 90 -21.53 5.70 -17.11
C ARG A 90 -23.03 5.48 -17.30
N THR A 91 -23.72 4.99 -16.26
CA THR A 91 -25.16 4.73 -16.30
C THR A 91 -26.03 5.97 -16.10
N ALA A 92 -25.45 7.16 -15.92
CA ALA A 92 -26.19 8.41 -15.75
C ALA A 92 -26.95 8.84 -17.01
N SER A 93 -26.53 8.41 -18.20
CA SER A 93 -27.20 8.72 -19.46
C SER A 93 -28.58 8.08 -19.62
N HIS A 94 -28.83 6.94 -18.98
CA HIS A 94 -30.12 6.23 -19.03
C HIS A 94 -30.78 6.08 -17.65
N ASN A 95 -30.14 6.57 -16.58
CA ASN A 95 -30.68 6.54 -15.23
C ASN A 95 -30.40 7.85 -14.48
N VAL A 96 -31.40 8.72 -14.49
CA VAL A 96 -31.40 10.03 -13.80
C VAL A 96 -30.95 9.94 -12.34
N ARG A 97 -31.28 8.85 -11.62
CA ARG A 97 -30.94 8.68 -10.19
C ARG A 97 -29.44 8.55 -9.91
N LYS A 98 -28.61 8.43 -10.96
CA LYS A 98 -27.13 8.39 -10.85
C LYS A 98 -26.47 9.77 -10.87
N VAL A 99 -27.27 10.82 -10.98
CA VAL A 99 -26.84 12.22 -10.93
C VAL A 99 -27.33 12.85 -9.61
N PRO A 100 -26.62 13.83 -9.01
CA PRO A 100 -27.06 14.53 -7.80
C PRO A 100 -28.48 15.11 -7.93
N LYS A 101 -29.26 15.11 -6.83
CA LYS A 101 -30.69 15.53 -6.82
C LYS A 101 -30.94 16.86 -7.53
N ARG A 102 -30.07 17.86 -7.30
CA ARG A 102 -30.15 19.20 -7.93
C ARG A 102 -30.13 19.16 -9.48
N LEU A 103 -29.42 18.20 -10.07
CA LEU A 103 -29.28 18.02 -11.51
C LEU A 103 -30.26 16.99 -12.09
N GLN A 104 -31.04 16.29 -11.26
CA GLN A 104 -31.95 15.23 -11.72
C GLN A 104 -33.09 15.77 -12.59
N LYS A 105 -33.64 16.94 -12.25
CA LYS A 105 -34.71 17.57 -13.05
C LYS A 105 -34.23 17.87 -14.47
N ARG A 106 -33.03 18.47 -14.60
CA ARG A 106 -32.37 18.77 -15.87
C ARG A 106 -32.03 17.49 -16.65
N ALA A 107 -31.40 16.52 -15.99
CA ALA A 107 -31.06 15.24 -16.63
C ALA A 107 -32.30 14.47 -17.11
N LYS A 108 -33.43 14.53 -16.39
CA LYS A 108 -34.69 13.92 -16.84
C LYS A 108 -35.22 14.59 -18.10
N ARG A 109 -35.15 15.94 -18.18
CA ARG A 109 -35.56 16.69 -19.37
C ARG A 109 -34.68 16.34 -20.57
N GLU A 110 -33.36 16.40 -20.41
CA GLU A 110 -32.39 16.04 -21.45
C GLU A 110 -32.58 14.59 -21.93
N MET A 111 -32.89 13.65 -21.04
CA MET A 111 -33.17 12.25 -21.40
C MET A 111 -34.43 12.07 -22.24
N VAL A 112 -35.46 12.89 -22.01
CA VAL A 112 -36.70 12.90 -22.81
C VAL A 112 -36.45 13.55 -24.16
N GLU A 113 -35.74 14.69 -24.20
CA GLU A 113 -35.32 15.36 -25.44
C GLU A 113 -34.49 14.42 -26.35
N ASP A 114 -33.63 13.60 -25.75
CA ASP A 114 -32.78 12.63 -26.46
C ASP A 114 -33.50 11.31 -26.83
N ASN A 115 -34.78 11.15 -26.46
CA ASN A 115 -35.52 9.88 -26.59
C ASN A 115 -34.74 8.66 -26.06
N THR A 116 -34.03 8.82 -24.94
CA THR A 116 -33.17 7.76 -24.40
C THR A 116 -33.97 6.52 -24.00
N PRO A 117 -33.54 5.30 -24.40
CA PRO A 117 -34.26 4.07 -24.07
C PRO A 117 -34.18 3.77 -22.57
N THR A 118 -35.27 4.02 -21.84
CA THR A 118 -35.37 3.69 -20.42
C THR A 118 -35.86 2.25 -20.22
N ILE A 119 -34.94 1.33 -19.95
CA ILE A 119 -35.31 -0.05 -19.58
C ILE A 119 -35.66 -0.07 -18.10
N SER A 120 -36.94 -0.27 -17.77
CA SER A 120 -37.36 -0.51 -16.39
C SER A 120 -37.10 -1.96 -15.98
N ALA A 121 -36.65 -2.17 -14.74
CA ALA A 121 -36.30 -3.51 -14.24
C ALA A 121 -37.48 -4.50 -14.30
N ARG A 122 -38.73 -4.01 -14.23
CA ARG A 122 -39.95 -4.81 -14.34
C ARG A 122 -40.21 -5.34 -15.76
N ARG A 123 -39.74 -4.63 -16.80
CA ARG A 123 -39.91 -5.03 -18.21
C ARG A 123 -38.74 -5.86 -18.75
N ARG A 124 -37.75 -6.17 -17.91
CA ARG A 124 -36.56 -6.92 -18.32
C ARG A 124 -36.86 -8.42 -18.33
N LYS A 125 -36.86 -9.05 -19.51
CA LYS A 125 -36.92 -10.51 -19.63
C LYS A 125 -35.71 -11.14 -18.88
N PRO A 126 -35.90 -12.19 -18.07
CA PRO A 126 -34.79 -12.83 -17.38
C PRO A 126 -33.80 -13.41 -18.40
N SER A 127 -32.51 -13.17 -18.19
CA SER A 127 -31.44 -13.79 -19.00
C SER A 127 -31.51 -15.33 -18.89
N GLY A 128 -31.05 -16.07 -19.91
CA GLY A 128 -31.06 -17.54 -19.90
C GLY A 128 -30.45 -18.15 -18.63
N HIS A 129 -29.33 -17.61 -18.13
CA HIS A 129 -28.73 -18.03 -16.85
C HIS A 129 -29.62 -17.72 -15.64
N GLN A 130 -30.37 -16.62 -15.67
CA GLN A 130 -31.31 -16.26 -14.61
C GLN A 130 -32.54 -17.17 -14.63
N ARG A 131 -33.02 -17.54 -15.82
CA ARG A 131 -34.10 -18.54 -15.98
C ARG A 131 -33.68 -19.88 -15.38
N LEU A 132 -32.50 -20.39 -15.74
CA LEU A 132 -31.94 -21.62 -15.18
C LEU A 132 -31.84 -21.55 -13.64
N ARG A 133 -31.32 -20.45 -13.08
CA ARG A 133 -31.23 -20.29 -11.61
C ARG A 133 -32.59 -20.25 -10.92
N LEU A 134 -33.57 -19.57 -11.51
CA LEU A 134 -34.93 -19.53 -10.97
C LEU A 134 -35.56 -20.92 -11.00
N GLU A 135 -35.32 -21.67 -12.08
CA GLU A 135 -35.75 -23.06 -12.18
C GLU A 135 -35.06 -23.96 -11.15
N THR A 136 -33.74 -23.82 -10.96
CA THR A 136 -33.01 -24.57 -9.92
C THR A 136 -33.51 -24.21 -8.52
N ALA A 137 -33.77 -22.93 -8.26
CA ALA A 137 -34.30 -22.47 -6.98
C ALA A 137 -35.70 -23.02 -6.71
N ARG A 138 -36.57 -23.06 -7.73
CA ARG A 138 -37.88 -23.72 -7.64
C ARG A 138 -37.73 -25.21 -7.38
N ARG A 139 -36.85 -25.91 -8.09
CA ARG A 139 -36.57 -27.34 -7.85
C ARG A 139 -36.10 -27.58 -6.41
N LEU A 140 -35.19 -26.76 -5.89
CA LEU A 140 -34.71 -26.86 -4.51
C LEU A 140 -35.79 -26.53 -3.47
N GLN A 141 -36.64 -25.52 -3.71
CA GLN A 141 -37.78 -25.22 -2.84
C GLN A 141 -38.77 -26.39 -2.81
N ASN A 142 -39.05 -26.99 -3.96
CA ASN A 142 -39.94 -28.16 -4.07
C ASN A 142 -39.33 -29.40 -3.39
N LEU A 143 -38.02 -29.61 -3.49
CA LEU A 143 -37.33 -30.67 -2.75
C LEU A 143 -37.36 -30.43 -1.24
N SER A 144 -37.17 -29.18 -0.80
CA SER A 144 -37.26 -28.81 0.62
C SER A 144 -38.67 -28.96 1.16
N SER A 145 -39.71 -28.55 0.42
CA SER A 145 -41.10 -28.72 0.84
C SER A 145 -41.49 -30.20 0.88
N ARG A 146 -41.07 -31.01 -0.10
CA ARG A 146 -41.25 -32.47 -0.09
C ARG A 146 -40.55 -33.13 1.10
N SER A 147 -39.30 -32.75 1.39
CA SER A 147 -38.56 -33.28 2.54
C SER A 147 -39.20 -32.90 3.87
N LYS A 148 -39.72 -31.66 4.00
CA LYS A 148 -40.48 -31.22 5.18
C LYS A 148 -41.79 -31.99 5.33
N LYS A 149 -42.56 -32.18 4.25
CA LYS A 149 -43.77 -33.01 4.25
C LYS A 149 -43.47 -34.44 4.69
N LYS A 150 -42.47 -35.09 4.10
CA LYS A 150 -42.05 -36.45 4.48
C LYS A 150 -41.57 -36.55 5.93
N SER A 151 -40.92 -35.50 6.46
CA SER A 151 -40.54 -35.45 7.87
C SER A 151 -41.73 -35.22 8.79
N GLN A 152 -42.76 -34.51 8.32
CA GLN A 152 -43.99 -34.29 9.06
C GLN A 152 -44.85 -35.56 9.06
N GLU A 153 -45.04 -36.20 7.90
CA GLU A 153 -45.69 -37.52 7.76
C GLU A 153 -45.01 -38.59 8.63
N LYS A 154 -43.68 -38.58 8.74
CA LYS A 154 -42.96 -39.47 9.68
C LYS A 154 -43.22 -39.15 11.16
N LYS A 155 -43.43 -37.87 11.50
CA LYS A 155 -43.80 -37.47 12.87
C LYS A 155 -45.26 -37.82 13.16
N ASP A 156 -46.15 -37.56 12.23
CA ASP A 156 -47.58 -37.84 12.35
C ASP A 156 -47.82 -39.36 12.41
N ALA A 157 -47.09 -40.16 11.61
CA ALA A 157 -47.11 -41.63 11.70
C ALA A 157 -46.54 -42.13 13.03
N LYS A 158 -45.53 -41.46 13.60
CA LYS A 158 -45.00 -41.83 14.92
C LYS A 158 -45.99 -41.49 16.05
N ASN A 159 -46.69 -40.36 15.95
CA ASN A 159 -47.74 -39.98 16.89
C ASN A 159 -48.99 -40.87 16.77
N ASN A 160 -49.33 -41.38 15.58
CA ASN A 160 -50.42 -42.34 15.41
C ASN A 160 -50.09 -43.70 16.06
N VAL A 161 -48.83 -44.13 16.01
CA VAL A 161 -48.38 -45.36 16.69
C VAL A 161 -48.36 -45.20 18.22
N GLU A 162 -48.12 -43.99 18.74
CA GLU A 162 -48.20 -43.69 20.19
C GLU A 162 -49.65 -43.57 20.71
N ASN A 163 -50.65 -43.36 19.84
CA ASN A 163 -52.07 -43.29 20.23
C ASN A 163 -52.81 -44.64 20.19
N GLU A 164 -52.18 -45.73 19.72
CA GLU A 164 -52.78 -47.07 19.63
C GLU A 164 -52.39 -48.02 20.79
N VAL A 165 -51.63 -47.55 21.77
CA VAL A 165 -51.28 -48.33 22.97
C VAL A 165 -51.80 -47.64 24.23
N THR A 166 -53.09 -47.80 24.49
CA THR A 166 -53.66 -47.66 25.84
C THR A 166 -53.18 -48.82 26.71
N VAL A 167 -52.13 -48.60 27.50
CA VAL A 167 -51.95 -49.33 28.76
C VAL A 167 -51.83 -48.30 29.88
N VAL A 168 -52.82 -48.41 30.77
CA VAL A 168 -52.99 -47.70 32.04
C VAL A 168 -51.67 -47.60 32.79
N ARG A 169 -51.29 -46.38 33.17
CA ARG A 169 -50.34 -46.17 34.26
C ARG A 169 -50.90 -45.09 35.17
N GLU A 170 -51.45 -45.55 36.29
CA GLU A 170 -51.98 -44.73 37.37
C GLU A 170 -50.92 -43.75 37.87
N VAL A 171 -51.32 -42.49 38.02
CA VAL A 171 -50.58 -41.45 38.72
C VAL A 171 -51.40 -41.09 39.95
N PRO A 172 -50.85 -41.17 41.18
CA PRO A 172 -51.56 -40.73 42.38
C PRO A 172 -51.64 -39.19 42.39
N GLN A 173 -52.84 -38.69 42.70
CA GLN A 173 -53.17 -37.26 42.80
C GLN A 173 -52.82 -36.68 44.17
N LYS A 174 -52.27 -35.44 44.16
CA LYS A 174 -52.73 -34.22 44.89
C LYS A 174 -51.54 -33.34 45.35
N PRO A 175 -51.74 -32.03 45.62
CA PRO A 175 -52.66 -31.08 45.00
C PRO A 175 -51.94 -29.78 44.54
N ALA A 176 -52.68 -28.93 43.85
CA ALA A 176 -52.26 -27.66 43.30
C ALA A 176 -52.02 -26.59 44.38
N GLU A 177 -50.93 -25.83 44.25
CA GLU A 177 -50.83 -24.45 44.70
C GLU A 177 -50.20 -23.58 43.60
N SER A 178 -50.67 -22.35 43.59
CA SER A 178 -50.59 -21.31 42.57
C SER A 178 -49.24 -20.60 42.45
N THR A 179 -49.19 -19.68 41.47
CA THR A 179 -48.23 -18.56 41.32
C THR A 179 -46.81 -18.88 40.83
N ASP A 180 -46.63 -18.77 39.52
CA ASP A 180 -45.77 -17.78 38.83
C ASP A 180 -45.16 -18.35 37.55
N ALA A 181 -45.61 -17.78 36.43
CA ALA A 181 -45.09 -18.05 35.11
C ALA A 181 -43.68 -17.45 34.94
N ASN A 182 -42.67 -18.11 35.52
CA ASN A 182 -41.29 -17.91 35.12
C ASN A 182 -41.03 -18.71 33.84
N ILE A 183 -41.03 -18.01 32.71
CA ILE A 183 -40.47 -18.49 31.44
C ILE A 183 -38.98 -18.74 31.70
N PHE A 184 -38.61 -19.99 32.00
CA PHE A 184 -37.23 -20.41 32.05
C PHE A 184 -36.60 -20.18 30.67
N ALA A 185 -35.75 -19.15 30.59
CA ALA A 185 -34.77 -19.03 29.51
C ALA A 185 -34.00 -20.35 29.42
N PRO A 186 -33.69 -20.85 28.21
CA PRO A 186 -33.02 -22.14 28.05
C PRO A 186 -31.73 -22.14 28.86
N ALA A 187 -31.61 -23.10 29.78
CA ALA A 187 -30.44 -23.29 30.63
C ALA A 187 -29.18 -23.21 29.77
N VAL A 188 -28.38 -22.16 29.99
CA VAL A 188 -27.08 -21.99 29.36
C VAL A 188 -26.19 -23.09 29.92
N VAL A 189 -26.16 -24.25 29.27
CA VAL A 189 -25.19 -25.30 29.56
C VAL A 189 -23.82 -24.63 29.56
N PRO A 190 -23.08 -24.61 30.69
CA PRO A 190 -21.76 -24.00 30.74
C PRO A 190 -20.79 -24.90 29.98
N VAL A 191 -20.82 -24.82 28.65
CA VAL A 191 -19.84 -25.49 27.80
C VAL A 191 -18.47 -24.91 28.18
N ARG A 192 -17.60 -25.75 28.72
CA ARG A 192 -16.21 -25.38 29.03
C ARG A 192 -15.62 -24.69 27.81
N LYS A 193 -15.19 -23.43 27.97
CA LYS A 193 -14.60 -22.65 26.88
C LYS A 193 -13.42 -23.43 26.30
N ALA A 194 -13.46 -23.74 25.01
CA ALA A 194 -12.39 -24.49 24.36
C ALA A 194 -11.04 -23.79 24.57
N LYS A 195 -10.10 -24.49 25.22
CA LYS A 195 -8.72 -24.01 25.36
C LYS A 195 -8.12 -23.89 23.96
N VAL A 196 -7.62 -22.70 23.62
CA VAL A 196 -6.94 -22.51 22.32
C VAL A 196 -5.54 -23.07 22.38
N LYS A 197 -5.21 -23.85 21.36
CA LYS A 197 -3.86 -24.40 21.16
C LYS A 197 -2.92 -23.23 20.87
N LYS A 198 -2.13 -22.85 21.88
CA LYS A 198 -1.03 -21.89 21.73
C LYS A 198 0.09 -22.52 20.87
N SER A 199 0.85 -21.71 20.17
CA SER A 199 1.97 -22.12 19.28
C SER A 199 1.58 -22.98 18.06
N LYS A 200 0.32 -22.91 17.59
CA LYS A 200 -0.14 -23.49 16.31
C LYS A 200 -0.55 -22.39 15.34
N LEU A 201 -0.24 -22.57 14.05
CA LEU A 201 -0.72 -21.69 12.99
C LEU A 201 -2.26 -21.67 12.97
N LYS A 202 -2.81 -20.47 12.83
CA LYS A 202 -4.25 -20.28 12.80
C LYS A 202 -4.79 -20.45 11.39
N GLU A 203 -5.99 -21.02 11.30
CA GLU A 203 -6.74 -21.11 10.05
C GLU A 203 -7.65 -19.88 9.84
N PRO A 204 -7.89 -19.49 8.58
CA PRO A 204 -8.79 -18.39 8.28
C PRO A 204 -10.22 -18.68 8.75
N PRO A 205 -11.00 -17.66 9.12
CA PRO A 205 -12.37 -17.84 9.58
C PRO A 205 -13.24 -18.43 8.47
N LEU A 206 -14.11 -19.36 8.82
CA LEU A 206 -15.02 -20.01 7.89
C LEU A 206 -15.92 -18.97 7.20
N PRO A 207 -15.79 -18.76 5.88
CA PRO A 207 -16.62 -17.80 5.19
C PRO A 207 -18.06 -18.31 5.04
N PRO A 208 -19.03 -17.41 4.80
CA PRO A 208 -20.39 -17.80 4.47
C PRO A 208 -20.42 -18.81 3.32
N ALA A 209 -21.34 -19.78 3.36
CA ALA A 209 -21.37 -20.92 2.43
C ALA A 209 -21.27 -20.51 0.94
N LYS A 210 -21.93 -19.40 0.55
CA LYS A 210 -21.89 -18.82 -0.80
C LYS A 210 -20.48 -18.46 -1.29
N PHE A 211 -19.56 -18.13 -0.38
CA PHE A 211 -18.21 -17.67 -0.69
C PHE A 211 -17.14 -18.74 -0.45
N ARG A 212 -17.46 -19.87 0.19
CA ARG A 212 -16.49 -20.95 0.50
C ARG A 212 -15.74 -21.43 -0.74
N LYS A 213 -16.46 -21.80 -1.82
CA LYS A 213 -15.84 -22.25 -3.08
C LYS A 213 -14.94 -21.19 -3.75
N ARG A 214 -15.11 -19.91 -3.42
CA ARG A 214 -14.33 -18.80 -3.99
C ARG A 214 -13.05 -18.49 -3.20
N GLN A 215 -12.91 -19.07 -2.01
CA GLN A 215 -11.84 -18.82 -1.05
C GLN A 215 -10.99 -20.07 -0.78
N ILE A 216 -11.02 -21.07 -1.67
CA ILE A 216 -10.27 -22.32 -1.50
C ILE A 216 -8.75 -22.05 -1.45
N HIS A 217 -8.23 -21.32 -2.43
CA HIS A 217 -6.79 -21.02 -2.52
C HIS A 217 -6.40 -19.69 -1.88
N LYS A 218 -7.38 -18.87 -1.48
CA LYS A 218 -7.14 -17.48 -1.06
C LYS A 218 -8.08 -17.02 0.03
N THR A 219 -7.54 -16.26 0.97
CA THR A 219 -8.33 -15.62 2.02
C THR A 219 -8.76 -14.22 1.56
N TRP A 220 -10.02 -13.87 1.81
CA TRP A 220 -10.51 -12.51 1.55
C TRP A 220 -10.21 -11.60 2.74
N LEU A 221 -9.69 -10.41 2.45
CA LEU A 221 -9.62 -9.33 3.42
C LEU A 221 -11.02 -8.94 3.92
N PRO A 222 -11.15 -8.32 5.12
CA PRO A 222 -12.45 -7.87 5.64
C PRO A 222 -13.19 -6.96 4.65
N THR A 223 -12.44 -6.14 3.90
CA THR A 223 -12.98 -5.17 2.95
C THR A 223 -12.99 -5.68 1.50
N HIS A 224 -12.77 -6.98 1.26
CA HIS A 224 -12.62 -7.54 -0.10
C HIS A 224 -13.76 -7.17 -1.06
N MET A 225 -15.01 -7.14 -0.58
CA MET A 225 -16.17 -6.73 -1.39
C MET A 225 -16.14 -5.25 -1.81
N PHE A 226 -15.47 -4.38 -1.04
CA PHE A 226 -15.26 -2.99 -1.41
C PHE A 226 -14.21 -2.89 -2.52
N HIS A 227 -13.05 -3.53 -2.32
CA HIS A 227 -11.93 -3.49 -3.27
C HIS A 227 -12.24 -4.20 -4.58
N ALA A 228 -12.81 -5.40 -4.56
CA ALA A 228 -13.15 -6.15 -5.78
C ALA A 228 -14.14 -5.42 -6.72
N LYS A 229 -14.82 -4.37 -6.23
CA LYS A 229 -15.71 -3.52 -7.02
C LYS A 229 -15.05 -2.24 -7.56
N ARG A 230 -13.84 -1.90 -7.09
CA ARG A 230 -13.21 -0.59 -7.31
C ARG A 230 -11.74 -0.68 -7.71
N ALA A 231 -11.10 -1.82 -7.51
CA ALA A 231 -9.70 -2.11 -7.76
C ALA A 231 -9.55 -3.40 -8.57
N THR A 232 -8.44 -3.49 -9.28
CA THR A 232 -7.94 -4.75 -9.84
C THR A 232 -7.38 -5.59 -8.70
N MET A 233 -7.84 -6.82 -8.58
CA MET A 233 -7.43 -7.75 -7.52
C MET A 233 -6.39 -8.75 -8.05
N THR A 234 -5.65 -9.39 -7.15
CA THR A 234 -4.79 -10.52 -7.51
C THR A 234 -5.56 -11.66 -8.21
N PRO A 235 -4.95 -12.36 -9.18
CA PRO A 235 -5.57 -13.49 -9.85
C PRO A 235 -6.04 -14.56 -8.84
N PRO A 236 -7.17 -15.23 -9.07
CA PRO A 236 -7.72 -16.17 -8.08
C PRO A 236 -6.84 -17.40 -7.77
N LYS A 237 -6.02 -17.84 -8.73
CA LYS A 237 -5.12 -18.99 -8.58
C LYS A 237 -3.74 -18.61 -8.05
N GLU A 238 -3.38 -17.34 -8.16
CA GLU A 238 -2.06 -16.79 -7.76
C GLU A 238 -2.27 -15.66 -6.74
N PRO A 239 -2.72 -15.97 -5.51
CA PRO A 239 -2.89 -14.96 -4.48
C PRO A 239 -1.54 -14.55 -3.90
N LEU A 240 -1.29 -13.25 -3.79
CA LEU A 240 -0.15 -12.74 -3.03
C LEU A 240 -0.30 -13.07 -1.55
N TRP A 241 0.68 -13.79 -1.00
CA TRP A 241 0.77 -14.19 0.41
C TRP A 241 -0.49 -14.91 0.93
N ARG A 242 -1.16 -15.70 0.07
CA ARG A 242 -2.44 -16.40 0.34
C ARG A 242 -3.64 -15.48 0.58
N PHE A 243 -3.54 -14.20 0.24
CA PHE A 243 -4.63 -13.22 0.30
C PHE A 243 -5.06 -12.72 -1.07
N ALA A 244 -6.34 -12.37 -1.19
CA ALA A 244 -6.87 -11.65 -2.34
C ALA A 244 -6.69 -10.13 -2.15
N LEU A 245 -5.56 -9.59 -2.62
CA LEU A 245 -5.15 -8.19 -2.40
C LEU A 245 -5.53 -7.26 -3.56
N PRO A 246 -5.85 -5.98 -3.27
CA PRO A 246 -5.97 -4.97 -4.31
C PRO A 246 -4.59 -4.58 -4.85
N LEU A 247 -4.40 -4.68 -6.17
CA LEU A 247 -3.17 -4.27 -6.84
C LEU A 247 -3.15 -2.78 -7.14
N THR A 248 -4.19 -2.28 -7.80
CA THR A 248 -4.34 -0.86 -8.16
C THR A 248 -5.83 -0.50 -8.31
N PRO A 249 -6.28 0.71 -7.94
CA PRO A 249 -7.61 1.19 -8.25
C PRO A 249 -7.90 1.21 -9.76
N THR A 250 -9.17 1.07 -10.12
CA THR A 250 -9.60 1.15 -11.54
C THR A 250 -9.46 2.54 -12.14
N ILE A 251 -9.35 3.58 -11.29
CA ILE A 251 -9.10 4.96 -11.71
C ILE A 251 -7.59 5.16 -11.79
N LYS A 252 -7.11 5.71 -12.91
CA LYS A 252 -5.72 6.13 -13.07
C LYS A 252 -5.39 7.19 -12.01
N ASN A 253 -4.53 6.84 -11.05
CA ASN A 253 -4.26 7.67 -9.89
C ASN A 253 -2.78 7.95 -9.65
N TYR A 254 -1.83 7.47 -10.45
CA TYR A 254 -0.37 7.67 -10.24
C TYR A 254 0.01 9.10 -9.77
N ARG A 255 -0.27 10.14 -10.55
CA ARG A 255 0.00 11.54 -10.15
C ARG A 255 -0.88 12.04 -8.98
N SER A 256 -2.08 11.49 -8.84
CA SER A 256 -2.96 11.83 -7.72
C SER A 256 -2.45 11.20 -6.42
N THR A 257 -1.85 10.02 -6.46
CA THR A 257 -1.27 9.33 -5.31
C THR A 257 -0.13 10.18 -4.76
N HIS A 258 0.80 10.61 -5.62
CA HIS A 258 1.87 11.54 -5.24
C HIS A 258 1.31 12.79 -4.56
N ARG A 259 0.41 13.54 -5.24
CA ARG A 259 -0.17 14.79 -4.71
C ARG A 259 -0.91 14.60 -3.38
N VAL A 260 -1.64 13.49 -3.22
CA VAL A 260 -2.44 13.25 -2.02
C VAL A 260 -1.57 12.78 -0.85
N SER A 261 -0.50 12.04 -1.13
CA SER A 261 0.46 11.59 -0.11
C SER A 261 1.34 12.73 0.39
N THR A 262 1.79 13.63 -0.50
CA THR A 262 2.80 14.65 -0.17
C THR A 262 2.23 16.05 0.08
N GLN A 263 1.25 16.50 -0.72
CA GLN A 263 0.80 17.90 -0.71
C GLN A 263 -0.51 18.10 0.07
N ARG A 264 -1.59 17.44 -0.35
CA ARG A 264 -2.93 17.65 0.24
C ARG A 264 -3.82 16.42 0.17
N GLY A 265 -4.37 16.04 1.32
CA GLY A 265 -5.32 14.95 1.46
C GLY A 265 -4.75 13.72 2.20
N ALA A 266 -5.40 12.57 2.00
CA ALA A 266 -5.02 11.32 2.64
C ALA A 266 -5.35 10.11 1.75
N ILE A 267 -4.54 9.06 1.88
CA ILE A 267 -4.71 7.75 1.23
C ILE A 267 -4.77 6.68 2.30
N ALA A 268 -5.74 5.77 2.22
CA ALA A 268 -5.85 4.63 3.12
C ALA A 268 -5.54 3.30 2.41
N TRP A 269 -4.98 2.37 3.19
CA TRP A 269 -4.60 1.01 2.78
C TRP A 269 -5.25 -0.02 3.71
N ASP A 270 -5.89 -1.04 3.16
CA ASP A 270 -6.27 -2.21 3.96
C ASP A 270 -5.04 -3.09 4.15
N MET A 271 -4.42 -2.95 5.32
CA MET A 271 -3.21 -3.67 5.73
C MET A 271 -3.54 -4.92 6.54
N SER A 272 -4.79 -5.41 6.54
CA SER A 272 -5.18 -6.60 7.30
C SER A 272 -4.40 -7.88 6.94
N TYR A 273 -3.66 -7.89 5.82
CA TYR A 273 -2.76 -8.98 5.46
C TYR A 273 -1.42 -8.98 6.22
N MET A 274 -1.08 -7.88 6.92
CA MET A 274 0.08 -7.84 7.82
C MET A 274 -0.11 -8.84 8.95
N ALA A 275 0.89 -9.70 9.16
CA ALA A 275 0.80 -10.72 10.18
C ALA A 275 1.04 -10.13 11.57
N THR A 276 0.25 -10.58 12.56
CA THR A 276 0.41 -10.20 13.96
C THR A 276 0.58 -11.46 14.79
N ILE A 277 1.64 -11.51 15.59
CA ILE A 277 1.95 -12.57 16.55
C ILE A 277 1.84 -11.96 17.95
N SER A 278 1.17 -12.65 18.87
CA SER A 278 1.14 -12.27 20.28
C SER A 278 2.15 -13.09 21.06
N LEU A 279 2.94 -12.39 21.87
CA LEU A 279 3.86 -12.98 22.85
C LEU A 279 3.28 -12.75 24.25
N GLU A 280 3.33 -13.76 25.11
CA GLU A 280 2.86 -13.67 26.50
C GLU A 280 3.79 -14.47 27.42
N GLY A 281 4.44 -13.80 28.38
CA GLY A 281 5.46 -14.37 29.26
C GLY A 281 6.01 -13.34 30.25
N PRO A 282 6.95 -13.72 31.14
CA PRO A 282 7.68 -12.77 31.96
C PRO A 282 8.44 -11.77 31.07
N GLU A 283 8.56 -10.52 31.50
CA GLU A 283 9.18 -9.45 30.71
C GLU A 283 10.59 -9.83 30.26
N LYS A 284 11.48 -10.21 31.19
CA LYS A 284 12.87 -10.62 30.90
C LYS A 284 12.97 -11.72 29.84
N SER A 285 12.03 -12.68 29.82
CA SER A 285 12.00 -13.77 28.84
C SER A 285 11.59 -13.29 27.45
N ILE A 286 10.65 -12.33 27.36
CA ILE A 286 10.28 -11.68 26.11
C ILE A 286 11.44 -10.80 25.62
N GLU A 287 12.11 -10.06 26.51
CA GLU A 287 13.28 -9.27 26.15
C GLU A 287 14.41 -10.14 25.58
N GLY A 288 14.72 -11.27 26.24
CA GLY A 288 15.71 -12.23 25.76
C GLY A 288 15.35 -12.80 24.38
N LEU A 289 14.07 -13.06 24.13
CA LEU A 289 13.57 -13.49 22.81
C LEU A 289 13.74 -12.39 21.75
N LEU A 290 13.38 -11.14 22.06
CA LEU A 290 13.50 -10.01 21.14
C LEU A 290 14.97 -9.68 20.82
N LYS A 291 15.85 -9.71 21.82
CA LYS A 291 17.30 -9.58 21.65
C LYS A 291 17.86 -10.67 20.75
N ALA A 292 17.42 -11.92 20.94
CA ALA A 292 17.81 -13.04 20.08
C ALA A 292 17.35 -12.88 18.62
N LEU A 293 16.25 -12.14 18.37
CA LEU A 293 15.78 -11.78 17.02
C LEU A 293 16.46 -10.51 16.45
N GLY A 294 17.47 -9.97 17.13
CA GLY A 294 18.21 -8.79 16.68
C GLY A 294 17.52 -7.44 16.95
N VAL A 295 16.49 -7.39 17.80
CA VAL A 295 15.92 -6.11 18.24
C VAL A 295 16.97 -5.35 19.05
N GLY A 296 17.41 -4.21 18.55
CA GLY A 296 18.50 -3.41 19.15
C GLY A 296 19.92 -3.87 18.76
N ALA A 297 20.07 -4.79 17.81
CA ALA A 297 21.38 -5.14 17.26
C ALA A 297 21.91 -4.02 16.32
N GLY A 298 23.24 -3.78 16.31
CA GLY A 298 23.87 -2.84 15.36
C GLY A 298 24.37 -1.50 15.91
N GLY A 299 24.69 -1.42 17.20
CA GLY A 299 25.24 -0.19 17.81
C GLY A 299 24.18 0.81 18.29
N ASP A 300 22.97 0.34 18.55
CA ASP A 300 21.87 0.97 19.30
C ASP A 300 21.92 2.53 19.39
N PRO A 301 21.70 3.28 18.29
CA PRO A 301 21.73 4.76 18.32
C PRO A 301 20.69 5.35 19.28
N GLU A 302 19.59 4.61 19.50
CA GLU A 302 18.47 5.00 20.36
C GLU A 302 18.56 4.39 21.77
N GLY A 303 19.50 3.49 22.06
CA GLY A 303 19.59 2.80 23.34
C GLY A 303 18.28 2.13 23.75
N ILE A 304 17.72 1.29 22.88
CA ILE A 304 16.37 0.72 23.03
C ILE A 304 16.26 -0.16 24.29
N TRP A 305 17.36 -0.79 24.67
CA TRP A 305 17.47 -1.57 25.91
C TRP A 305 17.99 -0.76 27.11
N SER A 306 18.37 0.51 26.90
CA SER A 306 18.84 1.43 27.95
C SER A 306 17.69 2.30 28.50
N ARG A 307 17.99 3.35 29.27
CA ARG A 307 16.98 4.29 29.80
C ARG A 307 16.20 5.01 28.70
N ALA A 308 16.84 5.28 27.56
CA ALA A 308 16.22 5.96 26.42
C ALA A 308 15.03 5.18 25.84
N GLY A 309 15.16 3.85 25.72
CA GLY A 309 14.07 2.96 25.28
C GLY A 309 12.99 2.66 26.33
N SER A 310 13.04 3.28 27.52
CA SER A 310 12.05 3.01 28.57
C SER A 310 10.62 3.35 28.14
N LYS A 311 10.41 4.36 27.29
CA LYS A 311 9.07 4.71 26.75
C LYS A 311 8.48 3.56 25.89
N TRP A 312 9.30 2.96 25.05
CA TRP A 312 8.92 1.78 24.26
C TRP A 312 8.66 0.58 25.16
N ARG A 313 9.58 0.29 26.09
CA ARG A 313 9.38 -0.79 27.05
C ARG A 313 8.14 -0.56 27.89
N ARG A 314 7.72 0.65 28.26
CA ARG A 314 6.44 0.91 28.95
C ARG A 314 5.19 0.77 28.07
N GLY A 315 5.33 0.57 26.76
CA GLY A 315 4.21 0.42 25.82
C GLY A 315 3.58 1.72 25.33
N THR A 316 4.21 2.88 25.54
CA THR A 316 3.74 4.18 25.01
C THR A 316 4.35 4.52 23.64
N ARG A 317 5.32 3.73 23.19
CA ARG A 317 5.94 3.83 21.87
C ARG A 317 5.95 2.49 21.14
N ALA A 318 5.94 2.57 19.81
CA ALA A 318 6.16 1.48 18.89
C ALA A 318 7.63 1.47 18.46
N TRP A 319 8.22 0.27 18.40
CA TRP A 319 9.52 0.08 17.76
C TRP A 319 9.31 -0.43 16.35
N GLU A 320 10.04 0.12 15.40
CA GLU A 320 10.04 -0.30 13.99
C GLU A 320 11.48 -0.57 13.57
N GLY A 321 11.74 -1.75 13.03
CA GLY A 321 13.08 -2.15 12.63
C GLY A 321 13.15 -3.53 12.02
N TRP A 322 14.35 -4.01 11.77
CA TRP A 322 14.59 -5.32 11.14
C TRP A 322 14.71 -6.44 12.17
N LEU A 323 14.12 -7.59 11.86
CA LEU A 323 14.32 -8.84 12.59
C LEU A 323 15.27 -9.76 11.83
N TYR A 324 16.05 -10.53 12.59
CA TYR A 324 17.06 -11.45 12.10
C TYR A 324 16.82 -12.85 12.66
N GLU A 325 17.45 -13.84 12.03
CA GLU A 325 17.54 -15.16 12.65
C GLU A 325 18.46 -15.12 13.89
N ARG A 326 18.33 -16.14 14.74
CA ARG A 326 19.07 -16.18 16.01
C ARG A 326 20.58 -16.13 15.73
N GLN A 327 21.26 -15.13 16.30
CA GLN A 327 22.73 -14.98 16.24
C GLN A 327 23.31 -14.85 14.82
N THR A 328 22.50 -14.48 13.82
CA THR A 328 22.97 -14.32 12.44
C THR A 328 23.08 -12.85 12.00
N TYR A 329 22.85 -11.91 12.91
CA TYR A 329 23.06 -10.49 12.66
C TYR A 329 24.54 -10.24 12.32
N PRO A 330 24.88 -9.51 11.23
CA PRO A 330 24.00 -8.72 10.36
C PRO A 330 23.54 -9.40 9.06
N ALA A 331 23.90 -10.66 8.82
CA ALA A 331 23.84 -11.30 7.49
C ALA A 331 22.43 -11.76 7.07
N HIS A 332 21.69 -12.43 7.96
CA HIS A 332 20.44 -13.13 7.61
C HIS A 332 19.22 -12.43 8.22
N GLY A 333 18.78 -11.34 7.57
CA GLY A 333 17.53 -10.65 7.89
C GLY A 333 16.28 -11.46 7.50
N ILE A 334 15.19 -11.30 8.23
CA ILE A 334 13.90 -11.95 7.94
C ILE A 334 12.96 -10.97 7.25
N ALA A 335 12.60 -9.91 7.96
CA ALA A 335 11.64 -8.90 7.53
C ALA A 335 11.70 -7.65 8.42
N PRO A 336 11.27 -6.48 7.92
CA PRO A 336 10.94 -5.35 8.77
C PRO A 336 9.70 -5.69 9.61
N ALA A 337 9.72 -5.27 10.88
CA ALA A 337 8.69 -5.54 11.86
C ALA A 337 8.43 -4.36 12.79
N THR A 338 7.24 -4.35 13.37
CA THR A 338 6.83 -3.43 14.44
C THR A 338 6.60 -4.22 15.73
N VAL A 339 7.20 -3.77 16.83
CA VAL A 339 7.01 -4.36 18.16
C VAL A 339 6.26 -3.38 19.06
N LEU A 340 5.13 -3.84 19.59
CA LEU A 340 4.25 -3.08 20.48
C LEU A 340 4.14 -3.79 21.83
N TRP A 341 4.56 -3.13 22.90
CA TRP A 341 4.34 -3.61 24.26
C TRP A 341 2.94 -3.24 24.76
N CYS A 342 2.32 -4.15 25.52
CA CYS A 342 1.15 -3.78 26.30
C CYS A 342 1.61 -2.91 27.48
N ALA A 343 0.96 -1.76 27.67
CA ALA A 343 1.19 -0.90 28.81
C ALA A 343 0.98 -1.66 30.13
N GLU A 344 1.81 -1.33 31.12
CA GLU A 344 1.72 -1.91 32.47
C GLU A 344 0.60 -1.25 33.25
N GLU A 345 -0.11 -2.06 34.04
CA GLU A 345 -1.15 -1.59 34.94
C GLU A 345 -0.48 -1.05 36.20
N THR A 346 -0.57 0.26 36.43
CA THR A 346 0.04 0.96 37.58
C THR A 346 -0.45 0.40 38.92
N ALA A 347 -1.66 -0.16 38.97
CA ALA A 347 -2.26 -0.75 40.17
C ALA A 347 -1.46 -1.91 40.78
N ASN A 348 -0.62 -2.62 40.01
CA ASN A 348 0.19 -3.72 40.53
C ASN A 348 1.41 -3.25 41.33
N ILE A 349 1.83 -1.99 41.20
CA ILE A 349 3.02 -1.47 41.92
C ILE A 349 2.63 -1.07 43.35
N GLU A 350 1.47 -0.43 43.53
CA GLU A 350 0.99 0.02 44.85
C GLU A 350 0.40 -1.12 45.70
N SER A 351 -0.32 -2.06 45.08
CA SER A 351 -0.91 -3.21 45.79
C SER A 351 0.11 -4.28 46.22
N GLN A 352 1.28 -4.35 45.56
CA GLN A 352 2.40 -5.20 46.01
C GLN A 352 3.23 -4.57 47.13
N ALA A 353 3.19 -3.24 47.29
CA ALA A 353 3.84 -2.55 48.41
C ALA A 353 3.00 -2.59 49.70
N ALA A 354 1.67 -2.70 49.60
CA ALA A 354 0.76 -2.62 50.74
C ALA A 354 0.42 -3.98 51.41
N ASN A 355 0.36 -5.09 50.65
CA ASN A 355 -0.04 -6.40 51.20
C ASN A 355 1.16 -7.35 51.35
N GLY A 356 2.01 -7.06 52.33
CA GLY A 356 2.96 -8.02 52.87
C GLY A 356 2.27 -9.03 53.78
N THR A 357 1.45 -9.95 53.24
CA THR A 357 1.10 -11.22 53.91
C THR A 357 0.28 -12.15 53.01
N THR A 358 0.55 -13.45 53.15
CA THR A 358 -0.13 -14.65 52.62
C THR A 358 0.47 -15.32 51.37
N HIS A 359 0.90 -16.57 51.59
CA HIS A 359 1.55 -17.49 50.68
C HIS A 359 0.66 -17.92 49.50
N THR A 360 0.66 -17.16 48.41
CA THR A 360 0.39 -17.73 47.08
C THR A 360 1.67 -17.63 46.26
N ARG A 361 2.17 -18.76 45.72
CA ARG A 361 3.42 -18.83 44.93
C ARG A 361 3.50 -17.65 43.96
N ASN A 362 4.39 -16.71 44.23
CA ASN A 362 4.65 -15.49 43.44
C ASN A 362 4.85 -15.82 41.95
N LYS A 363 3.76 -15.82 41.17
CA LYS A 363 3.84 -15.92 39.71
C LYS A 363 4.31 -14.56 39.21
N LEU A 364 5.53 -14.50 38.68
CA LEU A 364 6.07 -13.31 38.01
C LEU A 364 5.02 -12.69 37.08
N PRO A 365 4.86 -11.35 37.09
CA PRO A 365 3.87 -10.67 36.27
C PRO A 365 4.10 -11.01 34.79
N ARG A 366 3.05 -11.50 34.13
CA ARG A 366 3.11 -11.89 32.72
C ARG A 366 2.70 -10.71 31.85
N ARG A 367 3.59 -10.35 30.94
CA ARG A 367 3.39 -9.25 30.02
C ARG A 367 3.05 -9.74 28.62
N LYS A 368 2.37 -8.90 27.85
CA LYS A 368 2.02 -9.16 26.45
C LYS A 368 2.71 -8.19 25.51
N ALA A 369 3.13 -8.69 24.35
CA ALA A 369 3.65 -7.88 23.26
C ALA A 369 3.08 -8.37 21.91
N PHE A 370 2.88 -7.45 20.97
CA PHE A 370 2.55 -7.76 19.59
C PHE A 370 3.78 -7.58 18.71
N LEU A 371 4.02 -8.58 17.88
CA LEU A 371 5.03 -8.59 16.84
C LEU A 371 4.32 -8.57 15.49
N ARG A 372 4.44 -7.47 14.76
CA ARG A 372 3.78 -7.26 13.46
C ARG A 372 4.80 -7.26 12.35
N LEU A 373 4.52 -7.96 11.25
CA LEU A 373 5.43 -8.04 10.12
C LEU A 373 4.70 -8.28 8.79
N HIS A 374 5.45 -8.08 7.72
CA HIS A 374 4.99 -8.40 6.37
C HIS A 374 4.85 -9.93 6.18
N PRO A 375 3.78 -10.43 5.53
CA PRO A 375 3.49 -11.87 5.47
C PRO A 375 4.50 -12.69 4.66
N ALA A 376 5.30 -12.07 3.78
CA ALA A 376 6.37 -12.77 3.05
C ALA A 376 7.41 -13.40 4.00
N GLY A 377 7.79 -12.72 5.08
CA GLY A 377 8.70 -13.24 6.10
C GLY A 377 8.01 -13.96 7.27
N PHE A 378 6.68 -14.10 7.24
CA PHE A 378 5.91 -14.58 8.39
C PHE A 378 6.25 -16.02 8.78
N LEU A 379 6.36 -16.93 7.80
CA LEU A 379 6.59 -18.35 8.09
C LEU A 379 7.96 -18.58 8.73
N GLN A 380 8.99 -17.95 8.17
CA GLN A 380 10.36 -17.98 8.69
C GLN A 380 10.41 -17.43 10.13
N LEU A 381 9.80 -16.27 10.38
CA LEU A 381 9.74 -15.71 11.73
C LEU A 381 8.95 -16.60 12.69
N TRP A 382 7.81 -17.16 12.25
CA TRP A 382 6.97 -18.01 13.08
C TRP A 382 7.72 -19.23 13.60
N GLU A 383 8.47 -19.90 12.74
CA GLU A 383 9.30 -21.06 13.11
C GLU A 383 10.38 -20.66 14.13
N GLN A 384 11.07 -19.54 13.91
CA GLN A 384 12.09 -19.02 14.83
C GLN A 384 11.50 -18.61 16.18
N VAL A 385 10.39 -17.87 16.19
CA VAL A 385 9.72 -17.40 17.43
C VAL A 385 9.18 -18.57 18.24
N VAL A 386 8.58 -19.58 17.61
CA VAL A 386 8.10 -20.78 18.31
C VAL A 386 9.27 -21.58 18.90
N ARG A 387 10.40 -21.69 18.19
CA ARG A 387 11.62 -22.33 18.68
C ARG A 387 12.19 -21.56 19.88
N LEU A 388 12.42 -20.25 19.73
CA LEU A 388 12.96 -19.38 20.78
C LEU A 388 12.06 -19.30 22.01
N GLY A 389 10.74 -19.25 21.82
CA GLY A 389 9.78 -19.22 22.92
C GLY A 389 9.81 -20.46 23.82
N LYS A 390 10.20 -21.62 23.26
CA LYS A 390 10.43 -22.88 24.02
C LYS A 390 11.78 -22.91 24.72
N VAL A 391 12.81 -22.31 24.12
CA VAL A 391 14.19 -22.28 24.65
C VAL A 391 14.30 -21.35 25.85
N GLN A 392 13.59 -20.21 25.83
CA GLN A 392 13.58 -19.28 26.96
C GLN A 392 12.95 -19.92 28.20
N LYS A 393 13.56 -19.70 29.37
CA LYS A 393 13.05 -20.13 30.68
C LYS A 393 12.83 -18.89 31.57
N PRO A 394 11.62 -18.63 32.10
CA PRO A 394 10.34 -19.30 31.80
C PRO A 394 9.89 -19.14 30.34
N SER A 395 9.09 -20.09 29.86
CA SER A 395 8.70 -20.15 28.44
C SER A 395 7.76 -19.02 28.03
N VAL A 396 7.96 -18.51 26.82
CA VAL A 396 7.12 -17.47 26.22
C VAL A 396 6.04 -18.15 25.38
N THR A 397 4.78 -17.86 25.68
CA THR A 397 3.67 -18.40 24.89
C THR A 397 3.41 -17.54 23.66
N VAL A 398 3.21 -18.20 22.51
CA VAL A 398 3.09 -17.56 21.19
C VAL A 398 1.70 -17.85 20.61
N GLU A 399 1.01 -16.83 20.08
CA GLU A 399 -0.30 -16.98 19.43
C GLU A 399 -0.34 -16.27 18.06
N ASP A 400 -0.87 -16.94 17.03
CA ASP A 400 -1.10 -16.37 15.70
C ASP A 400 -2.42 -15.58 15.65
N LEU A 401 -2.33 -14.27 15.42
CA LEU A 401 -3.47 -13.35 15.39
C LEU A 401 -3.81 -12.83 13.98
N ARG A 402 -3.26 -13.42 12.91
CA ARG A 402 -3.48 -12.98 11.50
C ARG A 402 -4.94 -12.76 11.10
N PHE A 403 -5.86 -13.52 11.69
CA PHE A 403 -7.29 -13.42 11.37
C PHE A 403 -8.15 -12.92 12.54
N GLU A 404 -7.54 -12.43 13.62
CA GLU A 404 -8.25 -11.76 14.73
C GLU A 404 -8.05 -10.25 14.74
N VAL A 405 -6.85 -9.78 14.41
CA VAL A 405 -6.49 -8.37 14.39
C VAL A 405 -6.29 -7.97 12.92
N GLY A 406 -7.10 -7.01 12.47
CA GLY A 406 -6.90 -6.36 11.19
C GLY A 406 -6.24 -5.01 11.36
N SER A 407 -5.83 -4.40 10.24
CA SER A 407 -5.21 -3.08 10.29
C SER A 407 -5.52 -2.23 9.07
N ILE A 408 -5.60 -0.92 9.31
CA ILE A 408 -5.77 0.09 8.28
C ILE A 408 -4.61 1.07 8.43
N GLU A 409 -3.89 1.34 7.37
CA GLU A 409 -2.87 2.40 7.35
C GLU A 409 -3.44 3.61 6.60
N VAL A 410 -3.26 4.82 7.15
CA VAL A 410 -3.65 6.07 6.49
C VAL A 410 -2.42 6.97 6.39
N THR A 411 -2.06 7.35 5.17
CA THR A 411 -0.87 8.15 4.85
C THR A 411 -1.29 9.50 4.29
N GLY A 412 -0.54 10.55 4.63
CA GLY A 412 -0.70 11.89 4.06
C GLY A 412 -1.02 12.97 5.11
N PRO A 413 -0.95 14.26 4.72
CA PRO A 413 -1.06 15.38 5.64
C PRO A 413 -2.41 15.45 6.38
N ASN A 414 -3.52 15.12 5.72
CA ASN A 414 -4.86 15.14 6.34
C ASN A 414 -5.27 13.77 6.92
N ALA A 415 -4.34 12.83 7.10
CA ALA A 415 -4.64 11.51 7.68
C ALA A 415 -5.17 11.63 9.12
N THR A 416 -4.55 12.50 9.91
CA THR A 416 -4.90 12.72 11.32
C THR A 416 -6.32 13.27 11.46
N GLU A 417 -6.68 14.30 10.69
CA GLU A 417 -8.02 14.90 10.64
C GLU A 417 -9.10 13.83 10.37
N ALA A 418 -8.90 13.01 9.34
CA ALA A 418 -9.84 11.96 8.98
C ALA A 418 -9.97 10.92 10.10
N MET A 419 -8.88 10.56 10.75
CA MET A 419 -8.89 9.56 11.83
C MET A 419 -9.60 10.05 13.09
N VAL A 420 -9.32 11.28 13.53
CA VAL A 420 -9.94 11.87 14.72
C VAL A 420 -11.45 12.00 14.52
N ALA A 421 -11.90 12.37 13.32
CA ALA A 421 -13.32 12.51 13.03
C ALA A 421 -14.12 11.20 13.14
N ILE A 422 -13.49 10.09 12.75
CA ILE A 422 -14.13 8.77 12.61
C ILE A 422 -14.02 7.96 13.89
N LEU A 423 -12.83 7.96 14.51
CA LEU A 423 -12.57 7.19 15.72
C LEU A 423 -12.87 8.05 16.94
N ARG A 424 -14.09 7.91 17.49
CA ARG A 424 -14.50 8.62 18.70
C ARG A 424 -14.38 7.72 19.92
N PRO A 425 -13.52 8.05 20.91
CA PRO A 425 -13.41 7.32 22.17
C PRO A 425 -14.77 7.21 22.90
N VAL A 426 -15.03 6.08 23.57
CA VAL A 426 -16.25 5.77 24.35
C VAL A 426 -15.92 5.78 25.84
N GLY A 427 -16.81 6.37 26.66
CA GLY A 427 -16.75 6.34 28.13
C GLY A 427 -16.63 7.73 28.75
N LEU A 428 -17.71 8.51 28.71
CA LEU A 428 -17.79 9.85 29.28
C LEU A 428 -18.89 9.88 30.32
N ASP A 429 -18.55 10.43 31.49
CA ASP A 429 -19.44 10.85 32.59
C ASP A 429 -19.67 9.89 33.75
N VAL A 430 -18.80 8.89 33.96
CA VAL A 430 -18.78 8.15 35.24
C VAL A 430 -17.33 8.04 35.76
N ASP A 431 -17.08 8.79 36.82
CA ASP A 431 -15.94 8.78 37.75
C ASP A 431 -14.55 9.19 37.23
N GLY A 432 -14.19 10.46 37.50
CA GLY A 432 -12.95 10.86 38.19
C GLY A 432 -11.58 10.34 37.70
N CYS A 433 -11.42 9.88 36.47
CA CYS A 433 -10.12 9.44 35.95
C CYS A 433 -9.51 10.48 35.00
N ASP A 434 -8.64 11.34 35.53
CA ASP A 434 -7.88 12.42 34.84
C ASP A 434 -7.19 12.00 33.54
N ARG A 435 -6.92 10.70 33.37
CA ARG A 435 -6.21 10.20 32.20
C ARG A 435 -7.10 9.94 30.97
N ARG A 436 -8.38 9.60 31.17
CA ARG A 436 -9.30 9.35 30.04
C ARG A 436 -9.79 10.67 29.43
N SER A 437 -9.96 11.70 30.26
CA SER A 437 -10.18 13.09 29.82
C SER A 437 -8.98 13.60 29.02
N THR A 438 -7.76 13.49 29.56
CA THR A 438 -6.54 13.90 28.83
C THR A 438 -6.36 13.16 27.50
N LEU A 439 -6.69 11.87 27.39
CA LEU A 439 -6.67 11.16 26.10
C LEU A 439 -7.67 11.76 25.09
N ARG A 440 -8.88 12.12 25.52
CA ARG A 440 -9.88 12.72 24.65
C ARG A 440 -9.45 14.11 24.18
N ASP A 441 -8.96 14.92 25.11
CA ASP A 441 -8.54 16.29 24.83
C ASP A 441 -7.35 16.29 23.87
N THR A 442 -6.35 15.43 24.12
CA THR A 442 -5.21 15.25 23.23
C THR A 442 -5.61 14.69 21.87
N TRP A 443 -6.49 13.68 21.82
CA TRP A 443 -6.99 13.13 20.56
C TRP A 443 -7.70 14.20 19.71
N SER A 444 -8.44 15.11 20.34
CA SER A 444 -9.07 16.24 19.64
C SER A 444 -8.04 17.29 19.17
N ALA A 445 -7.07 17.63 20.01
CA ALA A 445 -6.02 18.62 19.71
C ALA A 445 -5.09 18.16 18.59
N ILE A 446 -4.80 16.84 18.51
CA ILE A 446 -3.95 16.26 17.46
C ILE A 446 -4.56 16.44 16.05
N SER A 447 -5.86 16.69 15.92
CA SER A 447 -6.51 16.91 14.61
C SER A 447 -5.92 18.04 13.77
N ALA A 448 -5.31 19.04 14.42
CA ALA A 448 -4.66 20.17 13.76
C ALA A 448 -3.24 19.85 13.22
N HIS A 449 -2.67 18.70 13.55
CA HIS A 449 -1.28 18.35 13.24
C HIS A 449 -1.14 17.25 12.20
N HIS A 450 -0.10 17.36 11.36
CA HIS A 450 0.29 16.32 10.42
C HIS A 450 0.91 15.12 11.15
N PRO A 451 0.74 13.88 10.64
CA PRO A 451 1.34 12.70 11.26
C PRO A 451 2.87 12.78 11.34
N SER A 452 3.53 13.47 10.41
CA SER A 452 4.99 13.65 10.41
C SER A 452 5.51 14.54 11.55
N MET A 453 4.66 15.39 12.13
CA MET A 453 5.00 16.28 13.25
C MET A 453 4.87 15.59 14.62
N LEU A 454 4.17 14.45 14.67
CA LEU A 454 3.93 13.74 15.92
C LEU A 454 5.20 13.00 16.39
N PRO A 455 5.34 12.75 17.72
CA PRO A 455 6.46 11.98 18.23
C PRO A 455 6.58 10.60 17.55
N LYS A 456 7.80 10.23 17.14
CA LYS A 456 8.07 8.96 16.46
C LYS A 456 7.52 7.78 17.26
N GLY A 457 6.72 6.93 16.61
CA GLY A 457 6.19 5.73 17.23
C GLY A 457 5.17 5.97 18.34
N ALA A 458 4.58 7.16 18.49
CA ALA A 458 3.56 7.42 19.52
C ALA A 458 2.40 6.40 19.41
N VAL A 459 2.11 5.69 20.51
CA VAL A 459 1.04 4.69 20.60
C VAL A 459 -0.13 5.25 21.40
N LEU A 460 -1.33 5.09 20.87
CA LEU A 460 -2.60 5.51 21.46
C LEU A 460 -3.54 4.32 21.51
N ALA A 461 -4.05 3.98 22.69
CA ALA A 461 -5.01 2.90 22.85
C ALA A 461 -6.25 3.38 23.58
N PHE A 462 -7.41 3.13 22.99
CA PHE A 462 -8.70 3.52 23.54
C PHE A 462 -9.81 2.63 22.96
N GLU A 463 -10.98 2.67 23.59
CA GLU A 463 -12.16 2.05 23.01
C GLU A 463 -12.95 3.07 22.21
N ALA A 464 -13.32 2.74 20.98
CA ALA A 464 -14.05 3.62 20.09
C ALA A 464 -15.49 3.15 19.85
N SER A 465 -16.35 4.12 19.55
CA SER A 465 -17.74 3.87 19.15
C SER A 465 -17.81 3.31 17.73
N ASP A 466 -18.89 2.62 17.39
CA ASP A 466 -19.12 2.18 16.01
C ASP A 466 -19.24 3.40 15.08
N PRO A 467 -18.29 3.61 14.14
CA PRO A 467 -18.28 4.80 13.30
C PRO A 467 -19.50 4.88 12.36
N ARG A 468 -20.22 3.77 12.16
CA ARG A 468 -21.44 3.75 11.35
C ARG A 468 -22.59 4.50 12.01
N LEU A 469 -22.57 4.72 13.33
CA LEU A 469 -23.57 5.56 14.00
C LEU A 469 -23.45 7.01 13.51
N ASN A 470 -22.21 7.51 13.41
CA ASN A 470 -21.91 8.88 12.99
C ASN A 470 -21.69 9.03 11.47
N TYR A 471 -22.48 8.32 10.67
CA TYR A 471 -22.36 8.34 9.20
C TYR A 471 -23.57 9.02 8.54
N PRO A 472 -23.39 9.95 7.58
CA PRO A 472 -22.13 10.35 6.96
C PRO A 472 -21.24 11.17 7.91
N PRO A 473 -19.92 10.96 7.90
CA PRO A 473 -19.03 11.72 8.76
C PRO A 473 -18.98 13.19 8.32
N ARG A 474 -18.90 14.10 9.29
CA ARG A 474 -18.80 15.54 9.05
C ARG A 474 -17.34 15.97 9.12
N THR A 475 -16.95 16.92 8.27
CA THR A 475 -15.61 17.52 8.28
C THR A 475 -15.34 18.19 9.62
N LEU A 476 -14.19 17.90 10.21
CA LEU A 476 -13.70 18.66 11.35
C LEU A 476 -13.07 19.96 10.88
N THR A 477 -13.35 21.05 11.59
CA THR A 477 -12.60 22.30 11.48
C THR A 477 -11.50 22.25 12.53
N PRO A 478 -10.26 21.85 12.18
CA PRO A 478 -9.16 21.87 13.14
C PRO A 478 -8.95 23.30 13.64
N ASP A 479 -8.80 23.43 14.95
CA ASP A 479 -8.49 24.71 15.58
C ASP A 479 -7.00 25.01 15.41
N HIS A 480 -6.70 26.07 14.64
CA HIS A 480 -5.34 26.54 14.38
C HIS A 480 -5.02 27.85 15.12
N SER A 481 -5.89 28.29 16.04
CA SER A 481 -5.73 29.58 16.74
C SER A 481 -4.42 29.69 17.51
N ASP A 482 -4.03 28.65 18.26
CA ASP A 482 -2.87 28.66 19.15
C ASP A 482 -1.76 27.66 18.74
N PRO A 483 -0.84 28.04 17.84
CA PRO A 483 0.27 27.17 17.45
C PRO A 483 1.22 26.84 18.62
N VAL A 484 1.35 27.76 19.59
CA VAL A 484 2.23 27.61 20.76
C VAL A 484 1.78 26.45 21.64
N LYS A 485 0.47 26.34 21.91
CA LYS A 485 -0.11 25.27 22.72
C LYS A 485 0.11 23.89 22.07
N GLY A 486 -0.02 23.83 20.74
CA GLY A 486 0.27 22.62 19.96
C GLY A 486 1.74 22.20 20.09
N ILE A 487 2.68 23.14 19.93
CA ILE A 487 4.13 22.86 20.07
C ILE A 487 4.47 22.39 21.49
N GLN A 488 3.91 23.05 22.52
CA GLN A 488 4.09 22.63 23.92
C GLN A 488 3.57 21.22 24.17
N MET A 489 2.39 20.87 23.63
CA MET A 489 1.85 19.50 23.70
C MET A 489 2.75 18.47 23.00
N LEU A 490 3.34 18.82 21.85
CA LEU A 490 4.23 17.93 21.11
C LEU A 490 5.57 17.72 21.84
N ALA A 491 6.10 18.76 22.48
CA ALA A 491 7.30 18.68 23.31
C ALA A 491 7.04 17.84 24.58
N ASN A 492 5.94 18.14 25.27
CA ASN A 492 5.53 17.48 26.50
C ASN A 492 4.38 16.50 26.21
N TRP A 493 4.66 15.43 25.46
CA TRP A 493 3.63 14.48 25.06
C TRP A 493 2.94 13.85 26.28
N PRO A 494 1.67 14.20 26.56
CA PRO A 494 1.02 13.88 27.84
C PRO A 494 0.73 12.39 28.02
N LEU A 495 0.81 11.61 26.93
CA LEU A 495 0.52 10.17 26.93
C LEU A 495 1.79 9.30 27.08
N ASP A 496 2.92 9.89 27.50
CA ASP A 496 4.19 9.19 27.78
C ASP A 496 4.22 8.45 29.12
N THR A 497 3.37 8.85 30.05
CA THR A 497 3.12 8.15 31.31
C THR A 497 2.44 6.80 30.99
N PRO A 498 2.67 5.68 31.70
CA PRO A 498 1.95 4.42 31.42
C PRO A 498 0.48 4.52 31.83
N GLY A 499 -0.44 4.12 30.93
CA GLY A 499 -1.89 4.11 31.17
C GLY A 499 -2.45 2.70 31.33
N SER A 500 -3.78 2.58 31.38
CA SER A 500 -4.47 1.29 31.40
C SER A 500 -4.00 0.38 30.24
N PRO A 501 -3.85 -0.94 30.46
CA PRO A 501 -3.49 -1.87 29.41
C PRO A 501 -4.49 -1.82 28.26
N ALA A 502 -3.98 -1.82 27.02
CA ALA A 502 -4.82 -1.74 25.84
C ALA A 502 -5.67 -3.02 25.71
N ARG A 503 -7.01 -2.86 25.75
CA ARG A 503 -7.97 -3.98 25.69
C ARG A 503 -7.87 -4.81 24.40
N LEU A 504 -7.21 -4.30 23.36
CA LEU A 504 -6.93 -5.05 22.13
C LEU A 504 -6.03 -6.29 22.40
N PHE A 505 -5.14 -6.25 23.39
CA PHE A 505 -4.31 -7.40 23.79
C PHE A 505 -5.13 -8.51 24.47
N ASP A 506 -6.31 -8.18 25.01
CA ASP A 506 -7.21 -9.16 25.58
C ASP A 506 -8.10 -9.81 24.51
N ARG A 507 -8.13 -11.15 24.53
CA ARG A 507 -8.85 -11.94 23.56
C ARG A 507 -10.37 -11.87 23.76
N ASN A 508 -10.82 -11.83 25.01
CA ASN A 508 -12.25 -11.75 25.30
C ASN A 508 -12.83 -10.43 24.80
N SER A 509 -12.11 -9.33 25.01
CA SER A 509 -12.45 -8.00 24.51
C SER A 509 -12.55 -7.96 22.98
N ARG A 510 -11.59 -8.53 22.25
CA ARG A 510 -11.65 -8.64 20.77
C ARG A 510 -12.88 -9.41 20.28
N LEU A 511 -13.18 -10.55 20.92
CA LEU A 511 -14.32 -11.40 20.55
C LEU A 511 -15.66 -10.74 20.92
N LYS A 512 -15.73 -10.06 22.08
CA LYS A 512 -16.91 -9.30 22.52
C LYS A 512 -17.25 -8.20 21.51
N ALA A 513 -16.29 -7.38 21.10
CA ALA A 513 -16.47 -6.35 20.08
C ALA A 513 -16.94 -6.97 18.73
N SER A 514 -16.32 -8.07 18.31
CA SER A 514 -16.67 -8.74 17.05
C SER A 514 -18.07 -9.39 17.03
N ARG A 515 -18.59 -9.79 18.20
CA ARG A 515 -19.92 -10.42 18.35
C ARG A 515 -21.05 -9.41 18.57
N SER A 516 -20.75 -8.29 19.22
CA SER A 516 -21.71 -7.22 19.54
C SER A 516 -22.00 -6.28 18.36
N LEU A 517 -21.23 -6.34 17.27
CA LEU A 517 -21.46 -5.51 16.08
C LEU A 517 -22.89 -5.69 15.51
N PRO A 518 -23.70 -4.61 15.45
CA PRO A 518 -25.04 -4.68 14.89
C PRO A 518 -25.02 -4.81 13.36
N SER A 519 -26.09 -5.39 12.82
CA SER A 519 -26.29 -5.48 11.37
C SER A 519 -26.49 -4.09 10.74
N GLN A 520 -26.08 -3.93 9.48
CA GLN A 520 -26.27 -2.66 8.76
C GLN A 520 -27.74 -2.24 8.67
N LYS A 521 -28.66 -3.21 8.58
CA LYS A 521 -30.11 -2.95 8.56
C LYS A 521 -30.58 -2.32 9.89
N SER A 522 -30.07 -2.82 11.02
CA SER A 522 -30.42 -2.29 12.34
C SER A 522 -29.98 -0.83 12.50
N ILE A 523 -28.75 -0.51 12.07
CA ILE A 523 -28.23 0.86 12.08
C ILE A 523 -29.05 1.77 11.16
N ASN A 524 -29.37 1.32 9.95
CA ASN A 524 -30.16 2.13 9.01
C ASN A 524 -31.57 2.44 9.56
N ARG A 525 -32.18 1.50 10.30
CA ARG A 525 -33.45 1.73 10.98
C ARG A 525 -33.31 2.80 12.07
N ARG A 526 -32.26 2.72 12.91
CA ARG A 526 -31.97 3.77 13.92
C ARG A 526 -31.79 5.14 13.28
N LYS A 527 -31.08 5.21 12.15
CA LYS A 527 -30.91 6.46 11.40
C LYS A 527 -32.20 7.00 10.80
N ALA A 528 -33.09 6.13 10.34
CA ALA A 528 -34.39 6.53 9.82
C ALA A 528 -35.32 7.07 10.93
N SER A 529 -35.11 6.66 12.17
CA SER A 529 -35.83 7.16 13.34
C SER A 529 -35.24 8.45 13.93
N ALA A 530 -34.01 8.84 13.55
CA ALA A 530 -33.39 10.07 14.03
C ALA A 530 -33.90 11.29 13.22
N LEU A 531 -33.85 12.48 13.81
CA LEU A 531 -34.21 13.71 13.13
C LEU A 531 -33.30 13.98 11.93
N PRO A 532 -33.79 14.61 10.84
CA PRO A 532 -32.98 14.92 9.68
C PRO A 532 -31.77 15.80 10.04
N GLY A 533 -30.58 15.23 9.91
CA GLY A 533 -29.32 15.90 10.24
C GLY A 533 -28.63 15.26 11.44
N ASP A 534 -29.39 14.75 12.41
CA ASP A 534 -28.85 14.23 13.66
C ASP A 534 -28.36 12.79 13.55
N PHE A 535 -27.45 12.44 14.47
CA PHE A 535 -26.94 11.08 14.60
C PHE A 535 -27.79 10.31 15.62
N PRO A 536 -27.98 8.99 15.43
CA PRO A 536 -28.68 8.16 16.40
C PRO A 536 -27.91 8.14 17.73
N GLU A 537 -28.64 8.33 18.83
CA GLU A 537 -28.06 8.33 20.18
C GLU A 537 -27.36 7.00 20.50
N PRO A 538 -26.18 7.03 21.16
CA PRO A 538 -25.50 5.84 21.65
C PRO A 538 -26.34 5.08 22.67
N ARG A 539 -26.30 3.75 22.64
CA ARG A 539 -26.96 2.88 23.64
C ARG A 539 -25.93 2.07 24.41
N SER A 540 -26.24 1.67 25.63
CA SER A 540 -25.39 0.75 26.43
C SER A 540 -25.13 -0.59 25.75
N THR A 541 -26.01 -1.02 24.84
CA THR A 541 -25.86 -2.22 24.02
C THR A 541 -24.88 -2.07 22.86
N ASP A 542 -24.45 -0.84 22.54
CA ASP A 542 -23.57 -0.60 21.40
C ASP A 542 -22.15 -1.14 21.66
N PRO A 543 -21.48 -1.67 20.62
CA PRO A 543 -20.17 -2.28 20.78
C PRO A 543 -19.11 -1.24 21.09
N SER A 544 -18.38 -1.45 22.19
CA SER A 544 -17.11 -0.75 22.44
C SER A 544 -15.99 -1.46 21.68
N ILE A 545 -15.39 -0.79 20.69
CA ILE A 545 -14.38 -1.38 19.79
C ILE A 545 -12.99 -1.04 20.34
N PRO A 546 -12.19 -2.02 20.81
CA PRO A 546 -10.83 -1.75 21.26
C PRO A 546 -9.94 -1.40 20.05
N ILE A 547 -9.32 -0.23 20.07
CA ILE A 547 -8.43 0.26 19.01
C ILE A 547 -7.06 0.56 19.60
N LEU A 548 -6.02 0.22 18.85
CA LEU A 548 -4.65 0.66 19.10
C LEU A 548 -4.15 1.34 17.84
N VAL A 549 -3.69 2.57 17.96
CA VAL A 549 -3.18 3.38 16.86
C VAL A 549 -1.73 3.73 17.13
N TYR A 550 -0.87 3.69 16.11
CA TYR A 550 0.49 4.21 16.23
C TYR A 550 0.91 5.00 14.99
N CYS A 551 1.75 6.00 15.20
CA CYS A 551 2.28 6.85 14.13
C CYS A 551 3.67 6.38 13.69
N SER A 552 3.83 6.17 12.40
CA SER A 552 5.08 5.82 11.74
C SER A 552 5.55 7.01 10.91
N ARG A 553 6.84 7.32 10.97
CA ARG A 553 7.44 8.35 10.11
C ARG A 553 8.73 7.83 9.52
N SER A 554 8.91 8.05 8.23
CA SER A 554 10.18 7.77 7.57
C SER A 554 11.19 8.86 7.94
N THR A 555 12.46 8.49 8.12
CA THR A 555 13.55 9.45 8.39
C THR A 555 13.94 10.24 7.14
N THR A 556 13.73 9.68 5.95
CA THR A 556 14.15 10.27 4.67
C THR A 556 13.07 11.11 3.99
N SER A 557 11.81 11.00 4.43
CA SER A 557 10.69 11.72 3.82
C SER A 557 9.88 12.50 4.84
N SER A 558 9.30 13.62 4.41
CA SER A 558 8.39 14.44 5.22
C SER A 558 6.99 13.81 5.39
N SER A 559 6.78 12.58 4.89
CA SER A 559 5.50 11.88 4.96
C SER A 559 5.39 11.01 6.22
N GLY A 560 4.26 11.12 6.91
CA GLY A 560 3.90 10.28 8.05
C GLY A 560 2.70 9.40 7.72
N SER A 561 2.61 8.26 8.38
CA SER A 561 1.44 7.38 8.32
C SER A 561 0.95 6.98 9.70
N TRP A 562 -0.35 6.75 9.79
CA TRP A 562 -1.00 6.18 10.96
C TRP A 562 -1.40 4.75 10.68
N THR A 563 -1.05 3.84 11.59
CA THR A 563 -1.55 2.47 11.54
C THR A 563 -2.56 2.23 12.65
N ILE A 564 -3.77 1.85 12.26
CA ILE A 564 -4.89 1.54 13.14
C ILE A 564 -4.99 0.03 13.25
N LEU A 565 -4.94 -0.51 14.47
CA LEU A 565 -5.17 -1.91 14.80
C LEU A 565 -6.53 -2.07 15.48
N LEU A 566 -7.31 -3.02 14.99
CA LEU A 566 -8.63 -3.29 15.52
C LEU A 566 -9.07 -4.75 15.23
N PRO A 567 -10.12 -5.26 15.89
CA PRO A 567 -10.61 -6.60 15.60
C PRO A 567 -11.02 -6.77 14.13
N TRP A 568 -10.70 -7.93 13.53
CA TRP A 568 -10.85 -8.24 12.10
C TRP A 568 -12.22 -7.90 11.52
N LYS A 569 -13.32 -8.16 12.26
CA LYS A 569 -14.68 -7.86 11.80
C LYS A 569 -15.03 -6.37 11.82
N CYS A 570 -14.39 -5.59 12.68
CA CYS A 570 -14.62 -4.16 12.84
C CYS A 570 -13.95 -3.32 11.74
N VAL A 571 -13.03 -3.91 10.96
CA VAL A 571 -12.30 -3.24 9.87
C VAL A 571 -13.24 -2.68 8.80
N ASP A 572 -14.23 -3.45 8.32
CA ASP A 572 -15.13 -2.99 7.24
C ASP A 572 -15.99 -1.76 7.64
N PRO A 573 -16.63 -1.71 8.83
CA PRO A 573 -17.28 -0.51 9.34
C PRO A 573 -16.39 0.75 9.38
N VAL A 574 -15.18 0.62 9.91
CA VAL A 574 -14.21 1.73 10.02
C VAL A 574 -13.74 2.16 8.63
N TRP A 575 -13.32 1.20 7.80
CA TRP A 575 -12.87 1.43 6.43
C TRP A 575 -13.89 2.21 5.61
N ARG A 576 -15.16 1.78 5.63
CA ARG A 576 -16.22 2.46 4.88
C ARG A 576 -16.37 3.91 5.34
N SER A 577 -16.29 4.17 6.64
CA SER A 577 -16.43 5.52 7.18
C SER A 577 -15.26 6.41 6.74
N ILE A 578 -14.03 5.88 6.70
CA ILE A 578 -12.84 6.57 6.18
C ILE A 578 -13.02 6.97 4.71
N MET A 579 -13.49 6.06 3.87
CA MET A 579 -13.65 6.30 2.42
C MET A 579 -14.68 7.39 2.07
N TYR A 580 -15.58 7.74 2.98
CA TYR A 580 -16.59 8.77 2.76
C TYR A 580 -16.34 10.04 3.59
N TYR A 581 -15.22 10.13 4.31
CA TYR A 581 -14.85 11.33 5.04
C TYR A 581 -14.51 12.49 4.08
N PRO A 582 -15.21 13.63 4.18
CA PRO A 582 -14.87 14.83 3.43
C PRO A 582 -13.74 15.57 4.14
N LEU A 583 -12.60 15.68 3.46
CA LEU A 583 -11.40 16.35 3.97
C LEU A 583 -11.54 17.86 3.91
N SER A 584 -10.99 18.57 4.90
CA SER A 584 -10.93 20.05 4.94
C SER A 584 -10.30 20.67 3.68
N THR A 585 -9.27 20.02 3.13
CA THR A 585 -8.56 20.44 1.91
C THR A 585 -9.30 20.14 0.61
N GLY A 586 -10.47 19.51 0.71
CA GLY A 586 -11.35 19.16 -0.40
C GLY A 586 -11.21 17.73 -0.87
N GLY A 587 -12.33 17.15 -1.30
CA GLY A 587 -12.42 15.75 -1.72
C GLY A 587 -12.52 14.78 -0.55
N ASN A 588 -12.34 13.49 -0.83
CA ASN A 588 -12.43 12.42 0.15
C ASN A 588 -11.10 11.68 0.27
N VAL A 589 -10.92 10.96 1.38
CA VAL A 589 -9.81 10.00 1.52
C VAL A 589 -9.83 9.01 0.36
N LYS A 590 -8.70 8.91 -0.34
CA LYS A 590 -8.54 7.95 -1.44
C LYS A 590 -8.07 6.61 -0.87
N PHE A 591 -8.19 5.54 -1.66
CA PHE A 591 -7.53 4.27 -1.33
C PHE A 591 -6.56 3.91 -2.45
N GLY A 592 -5.52 3.15 -2.12
CA GLY A 592 -4.67 2.52 -3.11
C GLY A 592 -4.54 1.01 -2.90
N GLY A 593 -3.81 0.35 -3.79
CA GLY A 593 -3.40 -1.04 -3.68
C GLY A 593 -1.88 -1.20 -3.53
N VAL A 594 -1.40 -2.43 -3.69
CA VAL A 594 0.03 -2.75 -3.52
C VAL A 594 0.93 -1.90 -4.42
N ASN A 595 0.49 -1.58 -5.64
CA ASN A 595 1.28 -0.82 -6.61
C ASN A 595 1.46 0.65 -6.19
N GLU A 596 0.43 1.28 -5.65
CA GLU A 596 0.56 2.66 -5.17
C GLU A 596 1.35 2.73 -3.86
N LYS A 597 1.33 1.68 -3.03
CA LYS A 597 2.23 1.59 -1.87
C LYS A 597 3.69 1.47 -2.31
N ARG A 598 3.98 0.65 -3.32
CA ARG A 598 5.30 0.59 -3.99
C ARG A 598 5.71 1.94 -4.57
N GLN A 599 4.79 2.64 -5.23
CA GLN A 599 5.03 3.98 -5.76
C GLN A 599 5.45 4.95 -4.66
N ILE A 600 4.74 5.00 -3.53
CA ILE A 600 5.06 5.94 -2.44
C ILE A 600 6.43 5.62 -1.86
N SER A 601 6.74 4.36 -1.59
CA SER A 601 8.08 3.96 -1.10
C SER A 601 9.18 4.35 -2.09
N PHE A 602 8.97 4.13 -3.38
CA PHE A 602 9.89 4.55 -4.43
C PHE A 602 10.06 6.07 -4.50
N GLU A 603 8.96 6.83 -4.45
CA GLU A 603 8.97 8.30 -4.48
C GLU A 603 9.66 8.90 -3.25
N SER A 604 9.52 8.27 -2.06
CA SER A 604 10.27 8.63 -0.86
C SER A 604 11.73 8.18 -0.88
N GLY A 605 12.16 7.50 -1.95
CA GLY A 605 13.52 6.99 -2.09
C GLY A 605 13.85 5.90 -1.08
N THR A 606 12.85 5.17 -0.55
CA THR A 606 13.02 4.06 0.40
C THR A 606 12.74 2.73 -0.28
N PRO A 607 13.55 1.68 -0.07
CA PRO A 607 13.28 0.36 -0.62
C PRO A 607 11.97 -0.24 -0.11
N TRP A 608 11.26 -0.94 -1.00
CA TRP A 608 10.02 -1.62 -0.68
C TRP A 608 10.25 -3.12 -0.46
N TYR A 609 9.99 -3.58 0.75
CA TYR A 609 10.02 -5.01 1.07
C TYR A 609 8.78 -5.75 0.52
N PRO A 610 8.93 -6.93 -0.12
CA PRO A 610 10.16 -7.71 -0.27
C PRO A 610 10.96 -7.46 -1.56
N ALA A 611 10.45 -6.69 -2.53
CA ALA A 611 11.02 -6.63 -3.88
C ALA A 611 12.45 -6.07 -3.95
N ASP A 612 12.76 -5.06 -3.15
CA ASP A 612 14.06 -4.35 -3.22
C ASP A 612 15.13 -4.95 -2.28
N TYR A 613 14.90 -6.16 -1.75
CA TYR A 613 15.82 -6.85 -0.84
C TYR A 613 16.27 -8.22 -1.40
N PRO A 614 17.05 -8.24 -2.50
CA PRO A 614 17.64 -9.47 -3.02
C PRO A 614 18.57 -10.11 -1.98
N GLY A 615 18.67 -11.44 -1.99
CA GLY A 615 19.45 -12.20 -1.02
C GLY A 615 18.65 -12.68 0.18
N LEU A 616 17.60 -11.96 0.58
CA LEU A 616 16.65 -12.48 1.56
C LEU A 616 15.79 -13.58 0.94
N LYS A 617 15.38 -14.59 1.73
CA LYS A 617 14.49 -15.66 1.26
C LYS A 617 13.22 -15.11 0.59
N SER A 618 12.58 -14.15 1.26
CA SER A 618 11.37 -13.48 0.77
C SER A 618 11.60 -12.65 -0.50
N GLY A 619 12.76 -12.01 -0.64
CA GLY A 619 13.14 -11.25 -1.83
C GLY A 619 13.45 -12.16 -3.01
N ASN A 620 14.16 -13.27 -2.78
CA ASN A 620 14.45 -14.27 -3.81
C ASN A 620 13.18 -14.96 -4.31
N GLU A 621 12.24 -15.30 -3.43
CA GLU A 621 10.92 -15.83 -3.80
C GLU A 621 10.12 -14.83 -4.64
N TRP A 622 10.19 -13.54 -4.30
CA TRP A 622 9.54 -12.48 -5.05
C TRP A 622 10.15 -12.31 -6.45
N GLU A 623 11.47 -12.19 -6.53
CA GLU A 623 12.16 -12.01 -7.81
C GLU A 623 12.01 -13.24 -8.72
N ALA A 624 11.97 -14.46 -8.17
CA ALA A 624 11.67 -15.67 -8.95
C ALA A 624 10.27 -15.61 -9.61
N GLN A 625 9.26 -15.13 -8.87
CA GLN A 625 7.91 -14.95 -9.41
C GLN A 625 7.84 -13.86 -10.48
N GLU A 626 8.48 -12.71 -10.23
CA GLU A 626 8.53 -11.60 -11.19
C GLU A 626 9.34 -11.96 -12.43
N GLN A 627 10.47 -12.65 -12.29
CA GLN A 627 11.29 -13.16 -13.39
C GLN A 627 10.46 -14.09 -14.29
N ALA A 628 9.69 -15.01 -13.72
CA ALA A 628 8.82 -15.90 -14.48
C ALA A 628 7.75 -15.10 -15.26
N GLN A 629 7.16 -14.07 -14.64
CA GLN A 629 6.19 -13.19 -15.30
C GLN A 629 6.83 -12.39 -16.45
N ARG A 630 8.00 -11.76 -16.23
CA ARG A 630 8.72 -11.00 -17.26
C ARG A 630 9.15 -11.90 -18.42
N LYS A 631 9.65 -13.10 -18.13
CA LYS A 631 9.99 -14.12 -19.15
C LYS A 631 8.75 -14.53 -19.95
N ALA A 632 7.63 -14.80 -19.28
CA ALA A 632 6.38 -15.13 -19.96
C ALA A 632 5.86 -13.96 -20.82
N GLU A 633 5.97 -12.72 -20.36
CA GLU A 633 5.61 -11.55 -21.15
C GLU A 633 6.51 -11.39 -22.39
N TRP A 634 7.81 -11.60 -22.23
CA TRP A 634 8.78 -11.56 -23.33
C TRP A 634 8.52 -12.67 -24.36
N LEU A 635 8.25 -13.91 -23.91
CA LEU A 635 7.89 -15.03 -24.77
C LEU A 635 6.54 -14.85 -25.48
N ARG A 636 5.59 -14.14 -24.84
CA ARG A 636 4.29 -13.83 -25.43
C ARG A 636 4.40 -12.87 -26.62
N ARG A 637 5.48 -12.08 -26.70
CA ARG A 637 5.73 -11.17 -27.84
C ARG A 637 6.37 -11.98 -28.98
N PRO A 638 5.93 -11.79 -30.23
CA PRO A 638 6.56 -12.45 -31.38
C PRO A 638 8.00 -11.97 -31.59
N LYS A 639 8.84 -12.77 -32.28
CA LYS A 639 10.28 -12.53 -32.45
C LYS A 639 10.62 -11.09 -32.87
N ALA A 640 9.94 -10.55 -33.89
CA ALA A 640 10.18 -9.19 -34.39
C ALA A 640 9.67 -8.04 -33.48
N ARG A 641 8.96 -8.34 -32.38
CA ARG A 641 8.41 -7.34 -31.44
C ARG A 641 8.99 -7.47 -30.03
N ARG A 642 9.80 -8.49 -29.77
CA ARG A 642 10.49 -8.68 -28.50
C ARG A 642 11.94 -8.20 -28.66
N THR A 643 12.50 -7.70 -27.57
CA THR A 643 13.92 -7.33 -27.52
C THR A 643 14.76 -8.57 -27.75
N GLU A 644 15.65 -8.54 -28.74
CA GLU A 644 16.65 -9.59 -28.96
C GLU A 644 17.89 -9.26 -28.12
N PHE A 645 18.12 -10.06 -27.09
CA PHE A 645 19.23 -9.85 -26.15
C PHE A 645 20.56 -10.38 -26.68
N GLU A 646 20.55 -11.37 -27.57
CA GLU A 646 21.76 -12.03 -28.10
C GLU A 646 22.46 -11.20 -29.18
N SER A 647 21.71 -10.46 -29.99
CA SER A 647 22.23 -9.63 -31.08
C SER A 647 22.61 -8.21 -30.64
N LEU A 648 22.49 -7.87 -29.35
CA LEU A 648 22.78 -6.54 -28.82
C LEU A 648 24.29 -6.24 -28.86
N SER A 649 24.70 -5.22 -29.60
CA SER A 649 26.10 -4.76 -29.61
C SER A 649 26.39 -3.84 -28.42
N LEU A 650 27.35 -4.22 -27.57
CA LEU A 650 27.78 -3.42 -26.41
C LEU A 650 29.04 -2.57 -26.69
N GLY A 651 29.52 -2.57 -27.95
CA GLY A 651 30.79 -1.93 -28.33
C GLY A 651 32.01 -2.82 -28.02
N ASN A 652 33.15 -2.50 -28.64
CA ASN A 652 34.39 -3.29 -28.58
C ASN A 652 34.17 -4.77 -28.97
N ASP A 653 33.46 -5.01 -30.08
CA ASP A 653 33.11 -6.35 -30.61
C ASP A 653 32.30 -7.29 -29.69
N ARG A 654 31.87 -6.80 -28.52
CA ARG A 654 31.01 -7.55 -27.60
C ARG A 654 29.58 -7.59 -28.12
N LYS A 655 29.06 -8.81 -28.29
CA LYS A 655 27.67 -9.09 -28.68
C LYS A 655 26.97 -9.86 -27.58
N GLY A 656 25.71 -9.51 -27.35
CA GLY A 656 24.86 -10.15 -26.37
C GLY A 656 24.73 -9.35 -25.07
N GLU A 657 23.67 -9.64 -24.35
CA GLU A 657 23.35 -9.08 -23.05
C GLU A 657 24.15 -9.80 -21.95
N ILE A 658 24.70 -9.05 -20.98
CA ILE A 658 25.40 -9.63 -19.83
C ILE A 658 24.36 -10.22 -18.88
N GLY A 659 24.40 -11.54 -18.67
CA GLY A 659 23.41 -12.27 -17.89
C GLY A 659 22.04 -12.36 -18.59
N MET A 660 20.96 -12.47 -17.82
CA MET A 660 19.60 -12.56 -18.36
C MET A 660 18.98 -11.17 -18.55
N GLY A 661 18.46 -10.87 -19.75
CA GLY A 661 17.83 -9.56 -20.03
C GLY A 661 16.57 -9.25 -19.21
N TRP A 662 15.85 -10.26 -18.74
CA TRP A 662 14.58 -10.12 -17.98
C TRP A 662 14.73 -10.33 -16.45
N ALA A 663 15.95 -10.50 -15.94
CA ALA A 663 16.21 -10.79 -14.53
C ALA A 663 17.46 -10.04 -14.03
N CYS A 664 17.53 -9.84 -12.71
CA CYS A 664 18.77 -9.44 -12.05
C CYS A 664 19.58 -10.72 -11.73
N ASP A 665 20.60 -11.01 -12.53
CA ASP A 665 21.40 -12.24 -12.39
C ASP A 665 22.50 -12.08 -11.32
N TRP A 666 22.08 -12.12 -10.06
CA TRP A 666 22.99 -12.00 -8.92
C TRP A 666 23.99 -13.16 -8.84
N GLN A 667 23.65 -14.35 -9.33
CA GLN A 667 24.53 -15.51 -9.26
C GLN A 667 25.72 -15.35 -10.21
N ARG A 668 25.50 -14.82 -11.42
CA ARG A 668 26.58 -14.46 -12.34
C ARG A 668 27.50 -13.38 -11.74
N LEU A 669 26.90 -12.36 -11.13
CA LEU A 669 27.65 -11.28 -10.47
C LEU A 669 28.59 -11.78 -9.36
N LEU A 670 28.17 -12.80 -8.60
CA LEU A 670 28.97 -13.38 -7.50
C LEU A 670 30.07 -14.32 -7.99
N ARG A 671 29.83 -15.05 -9.09
CA ARG A 671 30.79 -16.03 -9.63
C ARG A 671 31.93 -15.38 -10.40
N GLY A 672 31.70 -14.20 -10.97
CA GLY A 672 32.67 -13.55 -11.87
C GLY A 672 32.71 -14.22 -13.25
N VAL A 673 33.56 -13.69 -14.14
CA VAL A 673 33.58 -14.06 -15.56
C VAL A 673 33.94 -15.54 -15.76
N ASP A 674 34.86 -16.13 -14.99
CA ASP A 674 35.14 -17.57 -15.05
C ASP A 674 35.85 -18.05 -13.76
N LYS A 675 35.15 -18.83 -12.93
CA LYS A 675 35.76 -20.00 -12.30
C LYS A 675 35.03 -21.20 -12.86
N PRO A 676 35.59 -21.96 -13.83
CA PRO A 676 35.12 -23.32 -14.06
C PRO A 676 35.14 -24.04 -12.71
N LEU A 677 34.17 -24.94 -12.48
CA LEU A 677 34.23 -25.82 -11.32
C LEU A 677 35.62 -26.46 -11.34
N THR A 678 36.40 -26.26 -10.28
CA THR A 678 37.50 -27.15 -9.98
C THR A 678 36.87 -28.52 -9.84
N THR A 679 36.95 -29.32 -10.91
CA THR A 679 36.92 -30.77 -10.82
C THR A 679 37.88 -31.11 -9.70
N SER A 680 37.35 -31.76 -8.67
CA SER A 680 38.11 -32.36 -7.60
C SER A 680 39.40 -32.94 -8.14
N GLU A 681 40.50 -32.56 -7.50
CA GLU A 681 41.86 -33.02 -7.72
C GLU A 681 41.90 -34.48 -8.14
N ASP A 682 42.67 -34.71 -9.20
CA ASP A 682 43.05 -36.01 -9.71
C ASP A 682 43.57 -36.90 -8.58
N ILE A 683 42.74 -37.86 -8.15
CA ILE A 683 43.26 -39.06 -7.49
C ILE A 683 43.90 -39.89 -8.61
N ASN A 684 45.22 -39.75 -8.72
CA ASN A 684 46.07 -40.64 -9.49
C ASN A 684 45.76 -42.11 -9.13
N LEU A 685 45.32 -42.88 -10.14
CA LEU A 685 45.37 -44.33 -10.16
C LEU A 685 46.02 -44.73 -11.49
N PRO A 686 47.08 -45.56 -11.48
CA PRO A 686 47.87 -45.84 -12.67
C PRO A 686 47.30 -46.98 -13.53
N ASP A 687 47.59 -46.88 -14.83
CA ASP A 687 47.73 -47.91 -15.86
C ASP A 687 46.53 -48.83 -16.23
N ALA A 688 46.00 -48.64 -17.45
CA ALA A 688 45.78 -49.70 -18.46
C ALA A 688 45.36 -49.10 -19.83
N PRO A 689 45.66 -49.76 -20.97
CA PRO A 689 46.00 -49.10 -22.23
C PRO A 689 44.83 -48.88 -23.20
N ALA A 690 45.14 -48.04 -24.19
CA ALA A 690 44.33 -47.53 -25.29
C ALA A 690 43.60 -48.60 -26.12
N VAL A 691 42.37 -48.25 -26.54
CA VAL A 691 41.75 -48.74 -27.79
C VAL A 691 41.01 -47.57 -28.45
N ASP A 692 41.40 -47.27 -29.67
CA ASP A 692 40.79 -46.31 -30.58
C ASP A 692 39.39 -46.75 -31.03
N THR A 693 38.40 -45.86 -31.02
CA THR A 693 37.25 -45.97 -31.93
C THR A 693 36.62 -44.59 -32.20
N GLU A 694 36.50 -44.28 -33.50
CA GLU A 694 35.84 -43.13 -34.16
C GLU A 694 34.33 -42.98 -33.80
N PRO A 695 33.69 -41.82 -34.11
CA PRO A 695 32.53 -41.31 -33.40
C PRO A 695 31.19 -41.86 -33.92
N ALA A 696 30.36 -42.36 -33.02
CA ALA A 696 28.96 -42.69 -33.30
C ALA A 696 28.03 -41.57 -32.79
N LEU A 697 27.23 -41.04 -33.71
CA LEU A 697 26.09 -40.16 -33.48
C LEU A 697 25.07 -40.82 -32.55
N GLU A 698 24.85 -40.30 -31.35
CA GLU A 698 23.67 -40.65 -30.54
C GLU A 698 23.03 -39.44 -29.84
N ALA A 699 21.78 -39.24 -30.24
CA ALA A 699 20.60 -38.96 -29.42
C ALA A 699 20.68 -37.95 -28.27
N ASP A 700 19.93 -36.87 -28.48
CA ASP A 700 19.45 -35.87 -27.55
C ASP A 700 18.76 -36.50 -26.31
N VAL A 701 19.52 -36.73 -25.24
CA VAL A 701 19.00 -37.02 -23.90
C VAL A 701 19.19 -35.77 -23.04
N PRO A 702 18.11 -35.12 -22.54
CA PRO A 702 18.25 -33.99 -21.65
C PRO A 702 18.71 -34.51 -20.28
N VAL A 703 20.02 -34.51 -20.05
CA VAL A 703 20.60 -34.73 -18.73
C VAL A 703 20.01 -33.68 -17.78
N PRO A 704 19.42 -34.07 -16.63
CA PRO A 704 18.88 -33.12 -15.67
C PRO A 704 20.01 -32.23 -15.18
N ALA A 705 19.83 -30.91 -15.32
CA ALA A 705 20.77 -29.91 -14.85
C ALA A 705 21.12 -30.19 -13.38
N LYS A 706 22.30 -30.77 -13.14
CA LYS A 706 22.90 -30.96 -11.81
C LYS A 706 22.68 -29.68 -11.01
N GLU A 707 22.04 -29.80 -9.85
CA GLU A 707 21.68 -28.68 -8.98
C GLU A 707 22.91 -27.81 -8.73
N ARG A 708 22.98 -26.69 -9.46
CA ARG A 708 24.05 -25.69 -9.33
C ARG A 708 23.94 -25.14 -7.91
N GLN A 709 24.92 -25.43 -7.06
CA GLN A 709 24.97 -24.91 -5.70
C GLN A 709 24.92 -23.37 -5.76
N LEU A 710 23.79 -22.80 -5.34
CA LEU A 710 23.55 -21.36 -5.39
C LEU A 710 24.36 -20.69 -4.28
N LEU A 711 25.12 -19.64 -4.64
CA LEU A 711 25.87 -18.87 -3.65
C LEU A 711 24.90 -18.09 -2.78
N LEU A 712 25.08 -18.21 -1.46
CA LEU A 712 24.26 -17.51 -0.48
C LEU A 712 24.64 -16.03 -0.45
N MET A 713 23.64 -15.17 -0.46
CA MET A 713 23.77 -13.72 -0.38
C MET A 713 23.29 -13.22 0.97
N ALA A 714 24.04 -12.28 1.55
CA ALA A 714 23.64 -11.57 2.75
C ALA A 714 23.24 -10.14 2.38
N HIS A 715 22.25 -9.58 3.07
CA HIS A 715 21.86 -8.19 2.89
C HIS A 715 22.26 -7.38 4.11
N LEU A 716 23.16 -6.41 3.95
CA LEU A 716 23.67 -5.64 5.09
C LEU A 716 22.71 -4.51 5.49
N PRO A 717 22.63 -4.18 6.79
CA PRO A 717 21.89 -3.02 7.27
C PRO A 717 22.58 -1.71 6.90
N LEU A 718 21.79 -0.63 6.73
CA LEU A 718 22.26 0.72 6.39
C LEU A 718 23.37 1.23 7.33
N SER A 719 23.19 1.04 8.65
CA SER A 719 24.15 1.53 9.65
C SER A 719 25.53 0.88 9.52
N ILE A 720 25.58 -0.41 9.17
CA ILE A 720 26.83 -1.13 8.94
C ILE A 720 27.42 -0.74 7.59
N ALA A 721 26.59 -0.64 6.55
CA ALA A 721 27.04 -0.21 5.22
C ALA A 721 27.70 1.18 5.26
N MET A 722 27.10 2.14 5.99
CA MET A 722 27.66 3.47 6.20
C MET A 722 29.02 3.43 6.91
N LYS A 723 29.16 2.60 7.96
CA LYS A 723 30.43 2.44 8.68
C LYS A 723 31.53 1.84 7.80
N LEU A 724 31.19 0.81 7.02
CA LEU A 724 32.15 0.14 6.12
C LEU A 724 32.68 1.06 5.00
N LEU A 725 31.80 1.91 4.46
CA LEU A 725 32.15 2.83 3.38
C LEU A 725 32.87 4.10 3.85
N THR A 726 32.57 4.59 5.06
CA THR A 726 33.25 5.77 5.64
C THR A 726 34.61 5.45 6.27
N GLY A 727 34.95 4.16 6.45
CA GLY A 727 36.28 3.71 6.88
C GLY A 727 36.68 4.08 8.31
N LYS A 728 35.73 4.52 9.15
CA LYS A 728 36.01 5.10 10.47
C LYS A 728 36.20 4.11 11.63
N ASP A 729 36.06 2.80 11.44
CA ASP A 729 36.37 1.82 12.50
C ASP A 729 36.88 0.49 11.91
N THR A 730 38.15 0.16 12.19
CA THR A 730 38.77 -1.16 12.00
C THR A 730 38.54 -2.11 13.19
N LEU A 731 37.62 -1.80 14.10
CA LEU A 731 37.57 -2.40 15.45
C LEU A 731 36.22 -3.00 15.89
N THR A 732 35.37 -3.47 14.97
CA THR A 732 34.29 -4.42 15.34
C THR A 732 34.41 -5.73 14.57
N THR A 733 34.69 -6.78 15.34
CA THR A 733 35.08 -8.18 15.07
C THR A 733 34.10 -9.01 14.20
N THR A 734 33.66 -8.50 13.05
CA THR A 734 33.01 -9.34 12.04
C THR A 734 33.41 -8.85 10.66
N ASP A 735 34.32 -9.57 10.01
CA ASP A 735 34.52 -9.42 8.56
C ASP A 735 33.15 -9.58 7.88
N PRO A 736 32.71 -8.62 7.05
CA PRO A 736 31.43 -8.73 6.38
C PRO A 736 31.43 -10.01 5.52
N PRO A 737 30.34 -10.78 5.50
CA PRO A 737 30.29 -12.00 4.71
C PRO A 737 30.60 -11.67 3.24
N THR A 738 31.43 -12.49 2.61
CA THR A 738 32.04 -12.24 1.29
C THR A 738 31.04 -11.83 0.21
N ASN A 739 29.79 -12.32 0.30
CA ASN A 739 28.70 -12.07 -0.64
C ASN A 739 27.63 -11.12 -0.07
N SER A 740 28.07 -9.96 0.44
CA SER A 740 27.19 -8.95 1.03
C SER A 740 26.65 -7.96 0.00
N LEU A 741 25.34 -7.73 0.01
CA LEU A 741 24.65 -6.70 -0.77
C LEU A 741 24.26 -5.51 0.12
N ILE A 742 24.29 -4.31 -0.47
CA ILE A 742 23.80 -3.07 0.11
C ILE A 742 22.74 -2.43 -0.80
N THR A 743 21.70 -1.84 -0.22
CA THR A 743 20.70 -1.10 -0.99
C THR A 743 21.20 0.32 -1.28
N VAL A 744 20.96 0.77 -2.51
CA VAL A 744 21.27 2.13 -2.94
C VAL A 744 20.12 2.77 -3.69
N LYS A 745 20.02 4.08 -3.57
CA LYS A 745 19.22 4.95 -4.41
C LYS A 745 20.10 5.59 -5.46
N LEU A 746 19.78 5.32 -6.71
CA LEU A 746 20.42 5.86 -7.90
C LEU A 746 19.68 7.09 -8.38
N THR A 747 20.41 8.16 -8.59
CA THR A 747 19.91 9.42 -9.10
C THR A 747 20.59 9.69 -10.44
N MET A 748 19.83 9.72 -11.52
CA MET A 748 20.39 10.00 -12.84
C MET A 748 20.95 11.43 -12.90
N VAL A 749 22.20 11.56 -13.32
CA VAL A 749 22.85 12.86 -13.55
C VAL A 749 22.58 13.32 -14.98
N SER A 750 22.67 12.40 -15.94
CA SER A 750 22.30 12.65 -17.33
C SER A 750 20.80 12.43 -17.55
N ARG A 751 20.28 12.96 -18.66
CA ARG A 751 18.88 12.73 -19.06
C ARG A 751 18.66 11.23 -19.26
N GLY A 752 17.67 10.64 -18.58
CA GLY A 752 17.35 9.22 -18.68
C GLY A 752 16.49 8.75 -17.52
N VAL A 753 15.88 7.58 -17.66
CA VAL A 753 15.12 6.93 -16.58
C VAL A 753 15.55 5.46 -16.53
N PRO A 754 16.12 5.00 -15.41
CA PRO A 754 16.53 3.61 -15.29
C PRO A 754 15.30 2.71 -15.23
N GLN A 755 15.36 1.55 -15.86
CA GLN A 755 14.32 0.53 -15.82
C GLN A 755 14.66 -0.58 -14.81
N THR A 756 13.66 -1.38 -14.44
CA THR A 756 13.87 -2.61 -13.67
C THR A 756 14.80 -3.56 -14.43
N CYS A 757 15.69 -4.25 -13.71
CA CYS A 757 16.76 -5.09 -14.24
C CYS A 757 17.86 -4.32 -15.01
N ALA A 758 17.96 -2.99 -14.87
CA ALA A 758 19.12 -2.26 -15.39
C ALA A 758 20.41 -2.68 -14.66
N ARG A 759 21.53 -2.67 -15.39
CA ARG A 759 22.87 -3.02 -14.91
C ARG A 759 23.55 -1.77 -14.36
N ILE A 760 24.25 -1.91 -13.24
CA ILE A 760 24.99 -0.83 -12.59
C ILE A 760 26.48 -1.17 -12.70
N TYR A 761 27.23 -0.31 -13.37
CA TYR A 761 28.67 -0.40 -13.53
C TYR A 761 29.35 0.67 -12.68
N ARG A 762 30.51 0.35 -12.11
CA ARG A 762 31.41 1.36 -11.55
C ARG A 762 32.09 2.14 -12.68
N LEU A 763 32.77 3.22 -12.33
CA LEU A 763 33.65 3.88 -13.27
C LEU A 763 34.84 2.96 -13.59
N PRO A 764 35.26 2.83 -14.86
CA PRO A 764 36.40 2.00 -15.22
C PRO A 764 37.64 2.37 -14.40
N ILE A 765 38.28 1.36 -13.79
CA ILE A 765 39.54 1.50 -13.06
C ILE A 765 40.71 1.18 -13.99
N SER A 766 40.58 0.12 -14.79
CA SER A 766 41.62 -0.34 -15.72
C SER A 766 41.82 0.60 -16.91
N ASP A 767 40.73 1.20 -17.42
CA ASP A 767 40.77 2.09 -18.58
C ASP A 767 40.58 3.57 -18.19
N THR A 768 41.71 4.24 -17.96
CA THR A 768 41.77 5.67 -17.63
C THR A 768 41.19 6.55 -18.73
N SER A 769 41.30 6.14 -20.00
CA SER A 769 40.80 6.91 -21.14
C SER A 769 39.27 6.94 -21.13
N LEU A 770 38.64 5.77 -20.97
CA LEU A 770 37.19 5.64 -20.89
C LEU A 770 36.64 6.34 -19.65
N ARG A 771 37.35 6.25 -18.52
CA ARG A 771 37.02 7.01 -17.29
C ARG A 771 36.96 8.52 -17.56
N SER A 772 37.97 9.07 -18.23
CA SER A 772 38.01 10.51 -18.54
C SER A 772 36.85 10.94 -19.46
N GLN A 773 36.47 10.08 -20.43
CA GLN A 773 35.33 10.32 -21.31
C GLN A 773 34.02 10.36 -20.52
N TRP A 774 33.80 9.44 -19.58
CA TRP A 774 32.61 9.45 -18.72
C TRP A 774 32.57 10.66 -17.76
N LEU A 775 33.71 11.06 -17.20
CA LEU A 775 33.81 12.23 -16.34
C LEU A 775 33.53 13.53 -17.12
N SER A 776 33.89 13.59 -18.41
CA SER A 776 33.56 14.74 -19.28
C SER A 776 32.05 14.97 -19.46
N GLN A 777 31.23 13.94 -19.23
CA GLN A 777 29.76 14.02 -19.32
C GLN A 777 29.11 14.63 -18.08
N LEU A 778 29.87 14.88 -17.00
CA LEU A 778 29.35 15.55 -15.82
C LEU A 778 28.99 17.01 -16.16
N PRO A 779 27.79 17.49 -15.78
CA PRO A 779 27.48 18.90 -15.87
C PRO A 779 28.42 19.66 -14.94
N ALA A 780 29.35 20.45 -15.50
CA ALA A 780 30.30 21.22 -14.73
C ALA A 780 29.56 22.19 -13.80
N ALA A 781 29.68 21.98 -12.49
CA ALA A 781 28.95 22.75 -11.47
C ALA A 781 29.31 24.24 -11.45
N ASN A 782 30.44 24.64 -12.07
CA ASN A 782 30.91 26.02 -12.17
C ASN A 782 31.75 26.22 -13.44
N LYS A 783 31.15 26.21 -14.64
CA LYS A 783 31.81 26.92 -15.76
C LYS A 783 31.53 28.41 -15.57
N THR A 784 32.42 29.08 -14.84
CA THR A 784 32.69 30.50 -15.14
C THR A 784 32.91 30.59 -16.65
N LYS A 785 32.39 31.64 -17.28
CA LYS A 785 32.26 31.82 -18.74
C LYS A 785 33.57 31.72 -19.57
N LYS A 786 34.71 31.25 -19.05
CA LYS A 786 36.03 31.37 -19.68
C LYS A 786 36.68 30.10 -20.24
N ASP A 787 36.30 28.88 -19.85
CA ASP A 787 36.96 27.69 -20.45
C ASP A 787 36.23 27.17 -21.70
N LYS A 788 36.61 27.77 -22.83
CA LYS A 788 36.40 27.26 -24.18
C LYS A 788 37.57 26.32 -24.55
N THR A 789 37.42 25.03 -24.28
CA THR A 789 38.10 23.98 -25.07
C THR A 789 37.17 23.51 -26.20
N PRO A 790 37.71 22.98 -27.31
CA PRO A 790 37.41 23.42 -28.66
C PRO A 790 35.98 23.05 -29.05
N ARG A 791 35.12 24.06 -29.15
CA ARG A 791 33.90 23.95 -29.93
C ARG A 791 34.32 23.88 -31.40
N PHE A 792 33.63 23.05 -32.18
CA PHE A 792 33.60 23.09 -33.65
C PHE A 792 33.86 24.53 -34.14
N SER A 793 34.88 24.76 -34.97
CA SER A 793 35.34 26.12 -35.28
C SER A 793 34.17 26.96 -35.79
N HIS A 794 33.79 28.03 -35.09
CA HIS A 794 32.71 28.90 -35.55
C HIS A 794 33.02 29.59 -36.90
N ARG A 795 34.24 29.42 -37.40
CA ARG A 795 34.72 29.94 -38.66
C ARG A 795 34.63 28.83 -39.72
N ALA A 796 33.80 29.05 -40.73
CA ALA A 796 33.81 28.25 -41.94
C ALA A 796 35.18 28.42 -42.64
N PRO A 797 35.64 27.43 -43.43
CA PRO A 797 36.88 27.53 -44.20
C PRO A 797 36.94 28.84 -45.01
N GLU A 798 38.12 29.46 -45.11
CA GLU A 798 38.31 30.65 -45.95
C GLU A 798 37.99 30.28 -47.41
N GLY A 799 36.95 30.91 -47.99
CA GLY A 799 36.39 30.57 -49.30
C GLY A 799 35.04 29.81 -49.27
N ALA A 800 34.49 29.50 -48.10
CA ALA A 800 33.19 28.82 -47.99
C ALA A 800 32.03 29.70 -48.52
N THR A 801 31.20 29.12 -49.40
CA THR A 801 30.00 29.78 -49.94
C THR A 801 28.99 30.13 -48.85
N ALA A 802 28.11 31.10 -49.10
CA ALA A 802 27.08 31.52 -48.13
C ALA A 802 26.18 30.37 -47.64
N ALA A 803 25.95 29.36 -48.47
CA ALA A 803 25.23 28.14 -48.09
C ALA A 803 26.04 27.27 -47.12
N MET A 804 27.33 27.07 -47.38
CA MET A 804 28.23 26.33 -46.48
C MET A 804 28.41 27.05 -45.14
N GLN A 805 28.47 28.37 -45.12
CA GLN A 805 28.53 29.17 -43.89
C GLN A 805 27.27 29.02 -43.04
N ARG A 806 26.08 29.04 -43.66
CA ARG A 806 24.81 28.78 -42.96
C ARG A 806 24.71 27.34 -42.45
N ALA A 807 25.20 26.36 -43.21
CA ALA A 807 25.25 24.97 -42.78
C ALA A 807 26.23 24.78 -41.61
N TYR A 808 27.39 25.43 -41.64
CA TYR A 808 28.38 25.39 -40.55
C TYR A 808 27.86 26.09 -39.29
N LEU A 809 27.17 27.23 -39.44
CA LEU A 809 26.50 27.93 -38.35
C LEU A 809 25.38 27.06 -37.75
N ALA A 810 24.54 26.44 -38.58
CA ALA A 810 23.48 25.54 -38.15
C ALA A 810 24.07 24.30 -37.44
N ALA A 811 25.12 23.69 -37.98
CA ALA A 811 25.83 22.57 -37.36
C ALA A 811 26.48 22.97 -36.02
N SER A 812 27.02 24.18 -35.92
CA SER A 812 27.60 24.73 -34.69
C SER A 812 26.55 25.03 -33.61
N ILE A 813 25.35 25.47 -34.01
CA ILE A 813 24.20 25.66 -33.11
C ILE A 813 23.59 24.31 -32.68
N LEU A 814 23.62 23.31 -33.56
CA LEU A 814 23.14 21.94 -33.31
C LEU A 814 24.16 21.06 -32.56
N ALA A 815 25.45 21.42 -32.55
CA ALA A 815 26.51 20.79 -31.78
C ALA A 815 26.37 21.10 -30.28
N GLY A 816 25.28 20.62 -29.69
CA GLY A 816 25.12 20.49 -28.24
C GLY A 816 26.11 19.46 -27.67
N PRO A 817 26.11 19.22 -26.35
CA PRO A 817 26.88 18.14 -25.76
C PRO A 817 26.52 16.81 -26.45
N ILE A 818 27.54 15.95 -26.64
CA ILE A 818 27.41 14.60 -27.24
C ILE A 818 26.20 13.91 -26.59
N GLN A 819 25.22 13.53 -27.40
CA GLN A 819 24.01 12.89 -26.91
C GLN A 819 24.23 11.39 -26.74
N PRO A 820 23.51 10.74 -25.81
CA PRO A 820 23.56 9.29 -25.65
C PRO A 820 23.16 8.59 -26.96
N GLY A 821 24.10 7.86 -27.56
CA GLY A 821 23.91 7.15 -28.84
C GLY A 821 24.64 7.76 -30.05
N ASP A 822 25.30 8.91 -29.89
CA ASP A 822 26.16 9.48 -30.93
C ASP A 822 27.47 8.67 -31.07
N ALA A 823 28.13 8.72 -32.23
CA ALA A 823 29.35 7.96 -32.51
C ALA A 823 30.54 8.26 -31.58
N GLY A 824 30.53 9.43 -30.93
CA GLY A 824 31.52 9.83 -29.92
C GLY A 824 31.07 9.64 -28.47
N TYR A 825 29.94 8.97 -28.22
CA TYR A 825 29.46 8.72 -26.86
C TYR A 825 30.27 7.59 -26.20
N PRO A 826 30.61 7.69 -24.91
CA PRO A 826 31.45 6.69 -24.25
C PRO A 826 30.81 5.29 -24.29
N VAL A 827 31.64 4.28 -24.54
CA VAL A 827 31.23 2.87 -24.56
C VAL A 827 30.92 2.40 -23.14
N VAL A 828 30.02 1.43 -23.01
CA VAL A 828 29.66 0.84 -21.71
C VAL A 828 30.85 0.03 -21.17
N PRO A 829 31.19 0.13 -19.88
CA PRO A 829 32.26 -0.66 -19.28
C PRO A 829 32.11 -2.19 -19.42
N ASP A 830 33.16 -2.94 -19.11
CA ASP A 830 33.19 -4.41 -19.12
C ASP A 830 32.44 -5.05 -17.95
N GLU A 831 32.29 -6.38 -18.01
CA GLU A 831 31.62 -7.17 -16.96
C GLU A 831 32.36 -7.10 -15.60
N ASP A 832 33.67 -6.87 -15.62
CA ASP A 832 34.46 -6.69 -14.41
C ASP A 832 33.98 -5.50 -13.58
N ASP A 833 33.58 -4.43 -14.27
CA ASP A 833 33.03 -3.21 -13.66
C ASP A 833 31.55 -3.31 -13.31
N LEU A 834 30.86 -4.41 -13.63
CA LEU A 834 29.49 -4.65 -13.18
C LEU A 834 29.47 -4.86 -11.66
N ILE A 835 28.79 -3.98 -10.93
CA ILE A 835 28.74 -3.99 -9.46
C ILE A 835 27.37 -4.31 -8.87
N GLY A 836 26.30 -4.26 -9.67
CA GLY A 836 24.94 -4.50 -9.17
C GLY A 836 23.84 -4.34 -10.21
N PHE A 837 22.60 -4.39 -9.73
CA PHE A 837 21.39 -4.25 -10.56
C PHE A 837 20.34 -3.34 -9.92
N VAL A 838 19.53 -2.73 -10.77
CA VAL A 838 18.35 -1.93 -10.38
C VAL A 838 17.15 -2.85 -10.21
N THR A 839 16.57 -2.87 -9.01
CA THR A 839 15.34 -3.63 -8.71
C THR A 839 14.10 -2.85 -9.12
N THR A 840 14.03 -1.56 -8.78
CA THR A 840 12.90 -0.69 -9.09
C THR A 840 13.38 0.62 -9.72
N GLY A 841 13.15 0.82 -11.01
CA GLY A 841 13.52 2.05 -11.72
C GLY A 841 12.31 2.77 -12.33
N ASN A 842 12.21 4.09 -12.11
CA ASN A 842 11.16 4.92 -12.70
C ASN A 842 11.50 6.43 -12.63
N PHE A 843 10.66 7.27 -13.23
CA PHE A 843 10.74 8.72 -13.04
C PHE A 843 10.14 9.11 -11.69
N ASN A 844 10.91 9.75 -10.82
CA ASN A 844 10.42 10.22 -9.53
C ASN A 844 9.78 11.61 -9.67
N LEU A 845 8.48 11.70 -9.35
CA LEU A 845 7.71 12.95 -9.44
C LEU A 845 8.09 13.98 -8.37
N GLY A 846 8.62 13.55 -7.23
CA GLY A 846 9.05 14.43 -6.14
C GLY A 846 10.35 15.15 -6.46
N GLU A 847 11.30 14.47 -7.11
CA GLU A 847 12.61 15.04 -7.49
C GLU A 847 12.68 15.56 -8.92
N GLY A 848 11.73 15.19 -9.79
CA GLY A 848 11.70 15.65 -11.19
C GLY A 848 12.77 15.03 -12.09
N ARG A 849 13.35 13.88 -11.70
CA ARG A 849 14.41 13.17 -12.43
C ARG A 849 14.23 11.64 -12.38
N GLY A 850 14.96 10.93 -13.24
CA GLY A 850 15.01 9.47 -13.22
C GLY A 850 15.71 8.98 -11.96
N ILE A 851 15.08 8.04 -11.24
CA ILE A 851 15.63 7.43 -10.04
C ILE A 851 15.51 5.91 -10.13
N GLY A 852 16.49 5.21 -9.59
CA GLY A 852 16.46 3.77 -9.40
C GLY A 852 16.67 3.41 -7.94
N ILE A 853 16.05 2.35 -7.47
CA ILE A 853 16.46 1.63 -6.27
C ILE A 853 17.13 0.36 -6.78
N GLY A 854 18.33 0.08 -6.28
CA GLY A 854 19.11 -1.07 -6.67
C GLY A 854 19.91 -1.62 -5.50
N SER A 855 20.62 -2.73 -5.75
CA SER A 855 21.54 -3.30 -4.77
C SER A 855 22.92 -3.48 -5.40
N LEU A 856 23.96 -3.16 -4.62
CA LEU A 856 25.37 -3.28 -5.02
C LEU A 856 26.07 -4.34 -4.20
N LEU A 857 27.04 -5.02 -4.81
CA LEU A 857 27.92 -5.98 -4.15
C LEU A 857 29.05 -5.25 -3.42
N VAL A 858 29.15 -5.43 -2.11
CA VAL A 858 30.08 -4.70 -1.23
C VAL A 858 31.54 -4.95 -1.60
N SER A 859 31.91 -6.20 -1.92
CA SER A 859 33.29 -6.56 -2.28
C SER A 859 33.80 -5.79 -3.51
N LYS A 860 32.93 -5.57 -4.52
CA LYS A 860 33.27 -4.81 -5.72
C LYS A 860 33.27 -3.30 -5.53
N VAL A 861 32.53 -2.78 -4.54
CA VAL A 861 32.53 -1.34 -4.20
C VAL A 861 33.73 -0.99 -3.33
N LEU A 862 34.14 -1.87 -2.42
CA LEU A 862 35.30 -1.62 -1.54
C LEU A 862 36.64 -1.65 -2.28
N SER A 863 36.76 -2.42 -3.37
CA SER A 863 37.96 -2.40 -4.22
C SER A 863 38.15 -1.09 -4.99
N ASP A 864 37.13 -0.22 -5.03
CA ASP A 864 37.20 1.11 -5.65
C ASP A 864 37.81 2.19 -4.73
N LYS A 865 38.28 1.82 -3.52
CA LYS A 865 38.86 2.76 -2.55
C LYS A 865 40.14 3.44 -3.05
N GLU A 866 40.86 2.81 -3.98
CA GLU A 866 42.17 3.28 -4.46
C GLU A 866 42.09 4.29 -5.63
N GLY A 867 40.93 4.44 -6.29
CA GLY A 867 40.85 5.06 -7.62
C GLY A 867 40.26 6.48 -7.77
N GLY A 868 39.92 7.21 -6.70
CA GLY A 868 39.40 8.58 -6.85
C GLY A 868 38.86 9.26 -5.59
N GLY A 869 38.66 10.58 -5.68
CA GLY A 869 38.15 11.43 -4.59
C GLY A 869 36.74 11.03 -4.13
N GLU A 870 36.38 11.38 -2.89
CA GLU A 870 35.15 10.92 -2.21
C GLU A 870 33.84 11.17 -3.01
N LYS A 871 33.78 12.27 -3.78
CA LYS A 871 32.64 12.62 -4.63
C LYS A 871 32.53 11.81 -5.93
N GLU A 872 33.64 11.24 -6.40
CA GLU A 872 33.68 10.41 -7.61
C GLU A 872 33.32 8.95 -7.30
N ARG A 873 33.59 8.48 -6.08
CA ARG A 873 33.26 7.11 -5.63
C ARG A 873 31.77 6.78 -5.68
N CYS A 874 30.92 7.80 -5.54
CA CYS A 874 29.47 7.63 -5.61
C CYS A 874 28.92 7.71 -7.04
N LEU A 875 29.77 7.91 -8.05
CA LEU A 875 29.36 7.91 -9.46
C LEU A 875 29.33 6.48 -10.01
N CYS A 876 28.34 6.22 -10.86
CA CYS A 876 28.17 4.93 -11.51
C CYS A 876 27.55 5.13 -12.90
N ILE A 877 27.66 4.10 -13.74
CA ILE A 877 27.07 4.07 -15.07
C ILE A 877 25.92 3.06 -15.02
N VAL A 878 24.72 3.49 -15.41
CA VAL A 878 23.51 2.66 -15.44
C VAL A 878 23.12 2.39 -16.89
N ARG A 879 22.88 1.13 -17.22
CA ARG A 879 22.41 0.69 -18.54
C ARG A 879 21.17 -0.16 -18.42
N ASP A 880 20.13 0.19 -19.18
CA ASP A 880 18.92 -0.62 -19.27
C ASP A 880 19.16 -1.91 -20.05
N ALA A 881 18.50 -3.00 -19.64
CA ALA A 881 18.57 -4.27 -20.37
C ALA A 881 18.03 -4.10 -21.80
N GLY A 882 18.76 -4.60 -22.79
CA GLY A 882 18.40 -4.43 -24.21
C GLY A 882 18.75 -3.07 -24.83
N GLN A 883 19.37 -2.15 -24.07
CA GLN A 883 19.96 -0.93 -24.62
C GLN A 883 21.49 -1.06 -24.61
N SER A 884 22.14 -0.53 -25.65
CA SER A 884 23.60 -0.45 -25.75
C SER A 884 24.20 0.78 -25.05
N VAL A 885 23.37 1.75 -24.69
CA VAL A 885 23.82 3.06 -24.18
C VAL A 885 23.75 3.10 -22.66
N GLY A 886 24.90 3.35 -22.03
CA GLY A 886 24.99 3.64 -20.59
C GLY A 886 24.67 5.10 -20.27
N ARG A 887 24.34 5.40 -19.03
CA ARG A 887 24.05 6.77 -18.55
C ARG A 887 24.64 7.00 -17.17
N LEU A 888 25.22 8.17 -16.93
CA LEU A 888 25.82 8.50 -15.65
C LEU A 888 24.76 8.75 -14.57
N ALA A 889 24.97 8.14 -13.40
CA ALA A 889 24.14 8.29 -12.22
C ALA A 889 25.01 8.43 -10.96
N ARG A 890 24.42 8.95 -9.89
CA ARG A 890 25.01 8.97 -8.55
C ARG A 890 24.21 8.04 -7.65
N TRP A 891 24.89 7.19 -6.89
CA TRP A 891 24.24 6.35 -5.89
C TRP A 891 24.42 6.91 -4.47
N GLU A 892 23.40 6.72 -3.63
CA GLU A 892 23.36 7.07 -2.21
C GLU A 892 22.87 5.84 -1.43
N LEU A 893 23.41 5.58 -0.24
CA LEU A 893 22.96 4.46 0.60
C LEU A 893 21.57 4.73 1.19
N VAL A 894 20.71 3.71 1.21
CA VAL A 894 19.34 3.80 1.76
C VAL A 894 18.96 2.58 2.58
#